data_AF-A0A358WAS9-F1
#
_entry.id   AF-A0A358WAS9-F1
#
_cell.length_a   1.000
_cell.length_b   1.000
_cell.length_c   1.000
_cell.angle_alpha   90.00
_cell.angle_beta   90.00
_cell.angle_gamma   90.00
#
_symmetry.space_group_name_H-M   'P 1'
#
loop_
_entity.id
_entity.type
_entity.pdbx_description
1 polymer ?
#
loop_
_entity_poly.entity_id
_entity_poly.type
_entity_poly.pdbx_seq_one_letter_code
_entity_poly.pdbx_strand_id
1 'polypeptide(L)'
;MAVYLILMAIVLVLAYPLIERKPSIGKKLCYVIVTFAAMYLISIFRYGLGNDYYSYIYIFRNIQDSSGLAIFNLGYEPAFTVITKLISLFTSNINVLYAIYALLILVPTAYAIFRYSENIWMSTMMFISLTFFYCSLSFIRQSIAFAVILCAYKYVKERNHFKVLLFIFIACLFHSTVIVMIPIYLIAAFVKPTKITVPIYGVITALVYFLSWPILRLAVLILPQYKGYLDLNFITQGYKPVYLIVPAIIAALAIAAHFTGYGKAYPKQSSIFTNFAIFNFIIWFIATKHFVIERFSMYIYIFMIMFIPSIARYYMNCAKVYFAKKKDPEAVVVFDKTVDEVLAEKKSADGVEPAQESISKTTAEEADMPLSEEEAEKQRILAEIMAEDAEENIPEDTDITEEEDPELLTEEMTETDEPEENAVYTKRKPGSALNWDVAGDERYLAENREFKNRSNKFLQFISRPVTIFAAFMVVVVASNLWYNYFGLTVSQKGFHGVMPYKSTIPAYTELMLSTEDKDNKNELLRDEENFLNYMYRLKENDNYSVIISARGDTVGGLNDGARSALKELGLVKLAKAESADRYVAVIEGGKVTREEISDSNNIDTGEFRVLGFKTRVISTQRTSTIQMGKKDFSLNERGMNIVVLDNTTKKIVDKVRFKTYYVMLTATR
;
A
#
# COMPACT_ATOMS: atom_id res chain seq x y z
N MET A 1 5.43 -16.68 -5.27
CA MET A 1 5.58 -16.79 -3.79
C MET A 1 7.03 -16.87 -3.34
N ALA A 2 7.80 -17.87 -3.79
CA ALA A 2 9.19 -18.10 -3.34
C ALA A 2 10.07 -16.85 -3.27
N VAL A 3 10.08 -15.99 -4.30
CA VAL A 3 10.83 -14.72 -4.34
C VAL A 3 10.57 -13.82 -3.12
N TYR A 4 9.33 -13.73 -2.66
CA TYR A 4 8.93 -12.92 -1.51
C TYR A 4 9.41 -13.51 -0.18
N LEU A 5 9.40 -14.84 -0.07
CA LEU A 5 9.94 -15.56 1.10
C LEU A 5 11.47 -15.48 1.17
N ILE A 6 12.14 -15.57 0.02
CA ILE A 6 13.59 -15.36 -0.10
C ILE A 6 13.95 -13.93 0.31
N LEU A 7 13.21 -12.93 -0.15
CA LEU A 7 13.39 -11.53 0.27
C LEU A 7 13.21 -11.35 1.79
N MET A 8 12.18 -11.94 2.38
CA MET A 8 11.99 -11.94 3.84
C MET A 8 13.15 -12.62 4.58
N ALA A 9 13.64 -13.75 4.08
CA ALA A 9 14.78 -14.46 4.67
C ALA A 9 16.05 -13.62 4.61
N ILE A 10 16.33 -12.95 3.49
CA ILE A 10 17.47 -12.02 3.33
C ILE A 10 17.40 -10.90 4.38
N VAL A 11 16.23 -10.29 4.55
CA VAL A 11 15.97 -9.23 5.55
C VAL A 11 16.26 -9.72 6.97
N LEU A 12 15.81 -10.92 7.35
CA LEU A 12 16.09 -11.50 8.68
C LEU A 12 17.57 -11.88 8.86
N VAL A 13 18.18 -12.55 7.89
CA VAL A 13 19.57 -13.03 7.98
C VAL A 13 20.56 -11.86 8.06
N LEU A 14 20.32 -10.77 7.33
CA LEU A 14 21.17 -9.58 7.36
C LEU A 14 20.98 -8.72 8.62
N ALA A 15 19.85 -8.85 9.34
CA ALA A 15 19.55 -8.05 10.52
C ALA A 15 20.58 -8.27 11.64
N TYR A 16 20.97 -9.52 11.92
CA TYR A 16 21.93 -9.81 12.98
C TYR A 16 23.33 -9.22 12.73
N PRO A 17 24.03 -9.48 11.61
CA PRO A 17 25.39 -8.97 11.41
C PRO A 17 25.48 -7.44 11.18
N LEU A 18 24.42 -6.83 10.61
CA LEU A 18 24.45 -5.41 10.21
C LEU A 18 23.68 -4.46 11.13
N ILE A 19 22.64 -4.92 11.84
CA ILE A 19 21.86 -4.09 12.76
C ILE A 19 22.16 -4.42 14.23
N GLU A 20 22.12 -5.68 14.63
CA GLU A 20 22.22 -6.07 16.05
C GLU A 20 23.69 -6.22 16.55
N ARG A 21 24.57 -6.86 15.77
CA ARG A 21 25.95 -7.18 16.19
C ARG A 21 26.90 -6.00 15.99
N LYS A 22 27.21 -5.28 17.07
CA LYS A 22 28.08 -4.07 17.07
C LYS A 22 27.57 -3.04 16.02
N PRO A 23 26.43 -2.37 16.28
CA PRO A 23 25.80 -1.45 15.34
C PRO A 23 26.72 -0.27 14.98
N SER A 24 26.62 0.18 13.73
CA SER A 24 27.21 1.45 13.28
C SER A 24 26.37 2.07 12.17
N ILE A 25 26.49 3.38 11.94
CA ILE A 25 25.76 4.06 10.84
C ILE A 25 26.09 3.40 9.49
N GLY A 26 27.36 3.08 9.24
CA GLY A 26 27.79 2.42 8.00
C GLY A 26 27.16 1.04 7.79
N LYS A 27 27.05 0.22 8.84
CA LYS A 27 26.35 -1.08 8.73
C LYS A 27 24.83 -0.93 8.57
N LYS A 28 24.21 0.00 9.32
CA LYS A 28 22.79 0.35 9.16
C LYS A 28 22.47 0.80 7.73
N LEU A 29 23.36 1.61 7.13
CA LEU A 29 23.25 2.06 5.74
C LEU A 29 23.44 0.89 4.75
N CYS A 30 24.46 0.06 4.94
CA CYS A 30 24.70 -1.13 4.14
C CYS A 30 23.48 -2.08 4.13
N TYR A 31 22.88 -2.34 5.30
CA TYR A 31 21.67 -3.15 5.43
C TYR A 31 20.52 -2.59 4.58
N VAL A 32 20.25 -1.28 4.68
CA VAL A 32 19.18 -0.63 3.92
C VAL A 32 19.48 -0.67 2.42
N ILE A 33 20.72 -0.37 2.00
CA ILE A 33 21.13 -0.44 0.59
C ILE A 33 20.93 -1.85 0.03
N VAL A 34 21.41 -2.90 0.69
CA VAL A 34 21.32 -4.28 0.20
C VAL A 34 19.87 -4.76 0.13
N THR A 35 19.07 -4.50 1.17
CA THR A 35 17.66 -4.94 1.21
C THR A 35 16.77 -4.19 0.22
N PHE A 36 16.96 -2.88 0.05
CA PHE A 36 16.22 -2.10 -0.95
C PHE A 36 16.74 -2.32 -2.38
N ALA A 37 18.03 -2.61 -2.58
CA ALA A 37 18.54 -3.05 -3.87
C ALA A 37 17.90 -4.39 -4.31
N ALA A 38 17.73 -5.35 -3.39
CA ALA A 38 17.02 -6.60 -3.70
C ALA A 38 15.57 -6.33 -4.13
N MET A 39 14.84 -5.46 -3.41
CA MET A 39 13.49 -5.01 -3.79
C MET A 39 13.47 -4.28 -5.15
N TYR A 40 14.48 -3.47 -5.44
CA TYR A 40 14.62 -2.74 -6.69
C TYR A 40 14.86 -3.68 -7.89
N LEU A 41 15.75 -4.66 -7.76
CA LEU A 41 16.00 -5.67 -8.80
C LEU A 41 14.73 -6.48 -9.12
N ILE A 42 13.97 -6.90 -8.08
CA ILE A 42 12.66 -7.54 -8.25
C ILE A 42 11.68 -6.62 -8.99
N SER A 43 11.74 -5.31 -8.74
CA SER A 43 10.84 -4.31 -9.36
C SER A 43 11.14 -4.05 -10.84
N ILE A 44 12.39 -4.20 -11.27
CA ILE A 44 12.83 -4.00 -12.67
C ILE A 44 12.62 -5.28 -13.49
N PHE A 45 13.06 -6.44 -12.98
CA PHE A 45 13.03 -7.71 -13.72
C PHE A 45 11.66 -8.40 -13.74
N ARG A 46 10.60 -7.71 -13.28
CA ARG A 46 9.24 -8.23 -13.30
C ARG A 46 8.60 -8.10 -14.68
N TYR A 47 7.86 -9.12 -15.07
CA TYR A 47 7.01 -9.13 -16.25
C TYR A 47 5.59 -9.54 -15.86
N GLY A 48 4.58 -8.78 -16.30
CA GLY A 48 3.16 -9.04 -16.02
C GLY A 48 2.75 -9.00 -14.54
N LEU A 49 3.66 -8.68 -13.61
CA LEU A 49 3.41 -8.72 -12.18
C LEU A 49 2.97 -7.35 -11.66
N GLY A 50 1.73 -7.29 -11.21
CA GLY A 50 1.08 -6.11 -10.65
C GLY A 50 -0.24 -5.82 -11.37
N ASN A 51 -1.29 -5.47 -10.63
CA ASN A 51 -2.63 -5.25 -11.18
C ASN A 51 -2.69 -4.20 -12.29
N ASP A 52 -1.81 -3.20 -12.22
CA ASP A 52 -1.76 -2.05 -13.11
C ASP A 52 -0.65 -2.15 -14.16
N TYR A 53 0.11 -3.25 -14.23
CA TYR A 53 1.30 -3.39 -15.10
C TYR A 53 1.01 -2.98 -16.56
N TYR A 54 0.08 -3.66 -17.24
CA TYR A 54 -0.27 -3.30 -18.63
C TYR A 54 -0.93 -1.91 -18.75
N SER A 55 -1.60 -1.43 -17.69
CA SER A 55 -2.18 -0.07 -17.69
C SER A 55 -1.10 1.02 -17.68
N TYR A 56 0.01 0.86 -16.95
CA TYR A 56 1.08 1.86 -16.96
C TYR A 56 1.90 1.86 -18.26
N ILE A 57 1.97 0.73 -18.97
CA ILE A 57 2.48 0.67 -20.34
C ILE A 57 1.63 1.55 -21.27
N TYR A 58 0.31 1.38 -21.20
CA TYR A 58 -0.64 2.18 -22.00
C TYR A 58 -0.58 3.68 -21.66
N ILE A 59 -0.58 4.03 -20.37
CA ILE A 59 -0.44 5.41 -19.89
C ILE A 59 0.86 6.04 -20.40
N PHE A 60 1.96 5.29 -20.38
CA PHE A 60 3.25 5.75 -20.86
C PHE A 60 3.25 6.03 -22.36
N ARG A 61 2.72 5.12 -23.19
CA ARG A 61 2.57 5.33 -24.64
C ARG A 61 1.72 6.58 -24.94
N ASN A 62 0.54 6.71 -24.33
CA ASN A 62 -0.32 7.89 -24.49
C ASN A 62 0.38 9.22 -24.12
N ILE A 63 1.16 9.23 -23.03
CA ILE A 63 1.93 10.43 -22.61
C ILE A 63 3.11 10.68 -23.54
N GLN A 64 3.78 9.64 -24.04
CA GLN A 64 4.85 9.71 -25.03
C GLN A 64 4.36 10.39 -26.32
N ASP A 65 3.20 9.98 -26.84
CA ASP A 65 2.66 10.47 -28.11
C ASP A 65 1.99 11.86 -28.00
N SER A 66 1.54 12.24 -26.79
CA SER A 66 0.91 13.55 -26.54
C SER A 66 1.92 14.71 -26.64
N SER A 67 1.56 15.78 -27.35
CA SER A 67 2.46 16.94 -27.60
C SER A 67 2.31 18.07 -26.56
N GLY A 68 3.44 18.67 -26.18
CA GLY A 68 3.48 19.87 -25.32
C GLY A 68 2.65 19.76 -24.04
N LEU A 69 1.79 20.74 -23.80
CA LEU A 69 0.89 20.79 -22.64
C LEU A 69 -0.33 19.86 -22.74
N ALA A 70 -0.60 19.23 -23.90
CA ALA A 70 -1.74 18.34 -24.07
C ALA A 70 -1.67 17.09 -23.15
N ILE A 71 -0.48 16.76 -22.64
CA ILE A 71 -0.26 15.71 -21.63
C ILE A 71 -1.18 15.85 -20.40
N PHE A 72 -1.54 17.08 -20.00
CA PHE A 72 -2.40 17.33 -18.84
C PHE A 72 -3.89 17.07 -19.12
N ASN A 73 -4.31 17.02 -20.38
CA ASN A 73 -5.69 16.73 -20.77
C ASN A 73 -6.04 15.23 -20.61
N LEU A 74 -5.03 14.37 -20.37
CA LEU A 74 -5.20 12.93 -20.17
C LEU A 74 -5.82 12.55 -18.81
N GLY A 75 -6.00 13.51 -17.90
CA GLY A 75 -6.70 13.30 -16.62
C GLY A 75 -5.88 12.59 -15.53
N TYR A 76 -4.54 12.56 -15.67
CA TYR A 76 -3.62 12.05 -14.64
C TYR A 76 -3.00 13.17 -13.80
N GLU A 77 -2.55 12.84 -12.60
CA GLU A 77 -2.03 13.82 -11.63
C GLU A 77 -0.76 14.53 -12.13
N PRO A 78 -0.55 15.84 -11.85
CA PRO A 78 0.42 16.65 -12.59
C PRO A 78 1.88 16.18 -12.51
N ALA A 79 2.39 15.86 -11.32
CA ALA A 79 3.79 15.44 -11.17
C ALA A 79 4.03 14.05 -11.78
N PHE A 80 3.05 13.15 -11.64
CA PHE A 80 3.08 11.86 -12.32
C PHE A 80 3.15 12.05 -13.86
N THR A 81 2.28 12.89 -14.42
CA THR A 81 2.24 13.18 -15.87
C THR A 81 3.56 13.77 -16.36
N VAL A 82 4.10 14.78 -15.66
CA VAL A 82 5.38 15.42 -16.01
C VAL A 82 6.54 14.43 -15.96
N ILE A 83 6.67 13.65 -14.88
CA ILE A 83 7.74 12.64 -14.75
C ILE A 83 7.62 11.59 -15.85
N THR A 84 6.41 11.10 -16.13
CA THR A 84 6.16 10.12 -17.20
C THR A 84 6.57 10.69 -18.56
N LYS A 85 6.26 11.97 -18.83
CA LYS A 85 6.66 12.65 -20.05
C LYS A 85 8.17 12.78 -20.14
N LEU A 86 8.84 13.23 -19.08
CA LEU A 86 10.31 13.33 -19.03
C LEU A 86 10.98 11.98 -19.32
N ILE A 87 10.45 10.87 -18.80
CA ILE A 87 10.94 9.52 -19.11
C ILE A 87 10.81 9.22 -20.61
N SER A 88 9.66 9.51 -21.20
CA SER A 88 9.41 9.26 -22.62
C SER A 88 10.28 10.08 -23.58
N LEU A 89 10.88 11.19 -23.13
CA LEU A 89 11.78 12.01 -23.96
C LEU A 89 13.15 11.37 -24.20
N PHE A 90 13.60 10.45 -23.34
CA PHE A 90 14.91 9.78 -23.49
C PHE A 90 14.82 8.27 -23.73
N THR A 91 13.66 7.64 -23.54
CA THR A 91 13.49 6.21 -23.82
C THR A 91 12.03 5.84 -24.08
N SER A 92 11.82 4.77 -24.85
CA SER A 92 10.52 4.08 -24.94
C SER A 92 10.53 2.73 -24.18
N ASN A 93 11.60 2.44 -23.42
CA ASN A 93 11.77 1.15 -22.74
C ASN A 93 10.99 1.09 -21.42
N ILE A 94 9.98 0.22 -21.40
CA ILE A 94 9.10 -0.03 -20.24
C ILE A 94 9.87 -0.47 -18.97
N ASN A 95 10.99 -1.17 -19.11
CA ASN A 95 11.79 -1.57 -17.94
C ASN A 95 12.50 -0.38 -17.30
N VAL A 96 12.84 0.66 -18.09
CA VAL A 96 13.42 1.92 -17.57
C VAL A 96 12.35 2.76 -16.89
N LEU A 97 11.13 2.80 -17.43
CA LEU A 97 9.96 3.39 -16.77
C LEU A 97 9.74 2.79 -15.38
N TYR A 98 9.71 1.45 -15.27
CA TYR A 98 9.55 0.78 -13.98
C TYR A 98 10.75 0.92 -13.05
N ALA A 99 11.97 0.98 -13.58
CA ALA A 99 13.14 1.31 -12.77
C ALA A 99 12.97 2.68 -12.10
N ILE A 100 12.57 3.71 -12.85
CA ILE A 100 12.44 5.07 -12.31
C ILE A 100 11.28 5.18 -11.31
N TYR A 101 10.13 4.57 -11.60
CA TYR A 101 9.04 4.49 -10.61
C TYR A 101 9.44 3.72 -9.35
N ALA A 102 10.19 2.62 -9.49
CA ALA A 102 10.68 1.88 -8.34
C ALA A 102 11.64 2.74 -7.49
N LEU A 103 12.53 3.52 -8.09
CA LEU A 103 13.38 4.48 -7.36
C LEU A 103 12.54 5.54 -6.62
N LEU A 104 11.53 6.12 -7.27
CA LEU A 104 10.64 7.13 -6.67
C LEU A 104 9.83 6.63 -5.47
N ILE A 105 9.67 5.31 -5.32
CA ILE A 105 8.98 4.70 -4.16
C ILE A 105 10.00 4.21 -3.12
N LEU A 106 10.99 3.44 -3.59
CA LEU A 106 11.94 2.72 -2.74
C LEU A 106 12.97 3.65 -2.10
N VAL A 107 13.47 4.68 -2.79
CA VAL A 107 14.49 5.60 -2.23
C VAL A 107 13.91 6.46 -1.10
N PRO A 108 12.74 7.13 -1.23
CA PRO A 108 12.15 7.87 -0.11
C PRO A 108 11.78 6.96 1.07
N THR A 109 11.30 5.74 0.81
CA THR A 109 10.99 4.76 1.87
C THR A 109 12.26 4.28 2.59
N ALA A 110 13.32 3.95 1.85
CA ALA A 110 14.62 3.58 2.39
C ALA A 110 15.20 4.70 3.25
N TYR A 111 15.14 5.95 2.76
CA TYR A 111 15.55 7.14 3.51
C TYR A 111 14.78 7.28 4.82
N ALA A 112 13.45 7.24 4.78
CA ALA A 112 12.62 7.44 5.96
C ALA A 112 12.85 6.34 7.02
N ILE A 113 13.01 5.08 6.58
CA ILE A 113 13.35 3.96 7.47
C ILE A 113 14.75 4.12 8.07
N PHE A 114 15.77 4.39 7.24
CA PHE A 114 17.15 4.56 7.69
C PHE A 114 17.31 5.72 8.69
N ARG A 115 16.66 6.85 8.39
CA ARG A 115 16.74 8.09 9.16
C ARG A 115 15.94 7.98 10.46
N TYR A 116 14.64 7.70 10.36
CA TYR A 116 13.70 7.87 11.46
C TYR A 116 13.27 6.58 12.18
N SER A 117 13.70 5.39 11.74
CA SER A 117 13.25 4.15 12.40
C SER A 117 14.00 3.86 13.68
N GLU A 118 13.23 3.52 14.70
CA GLU A 118 13.68 3.00 15.98
C GLU A 118 14.27 1.58 15.83
N ASN A 119 13.76 0.77 14.89
CA ASN A 119 14.34 -0.50 14.50
C ASN A 119 14.20 -0.71 12.97
N ILE A 120 15.32 -0.48 12.28
CA ILE A 120 15.44 -0.52 10.81
C ILE A 120 15.03 -1.87 10.23
N TRP A 121 15.52 -3.00 10.76
CA TRP A 121 15.23 -4.30 10.16
C TRP A 121 13.75 -4.67 10.29
N MET A 122 13.13 -4.33 11.42
CA MET A 122 11.71 -4.57 11.63
C MET A 122 10.86 -3.68 10.74
N SER A 123 11.20 -2.40 10.57
CA SER A 123 10.55 -1.52 9.59
C SER A 123 10.64 -2.04 8.16
N THR A 124 11.82 -2.53 7.73
CA THR A 124 12.01 -3.16 6.42
C THR A 124 11.15 -4.42 6.27
N MET A 125 11.10 -5.27 7.30
CA MET A 125 10.24 -6.45 7.32
C MET A 125 8.75 -6.07 7.27
N MET A 126 8.33 -5.02 7.96
CA MET A 126 6.96 -4.51 7.93
C MET A 126 6.60 -3.84 6.60
N PHE A 127 7.53 -3.17 5.92
CA PHE A 127 7.30 -2.65 4.57
C PHE A 127 6.98 -3.77 3.57
N ILE A 128 7.65 -4.91 3.69
CA ILE A 128 7.34 -6.10 2.90
C ILE A 128 6.01 -6.69 3.40
N SER A 129 5.98 -7.19 4.64
CA SER A 129 4.86 -7.98 5.21
C SER A 129 3.53 -7.23 5.37
N LEU A 130 3.50 -5.90 5.48
CA LEU A 130 2.23 -5.15 5.43
C LEU A 130 1.80 -4.82 3.99
N THR A 131 2.33 -5.55 3.01
CA THR A 131 2.04 -5.50 1.57
C THR A 131 2.47 -4.23 0.84
N PHE A 132 3.12 -3.26 1.48
CA PHE A 132 3.54 -2.01 0.82
C PHE A 132 4.53 -2.24 -0.33
N PHE A 133 5.45 -3.20 -0.21
CA PHE A 133 6.30 -3.60 -1.33
C PHE A 133 5.50 -4.22 -2.49
N TYR A 134 4.43 -4.97 -2.23
CA TYR A 134 3.55 -5.47 -3.29
C TYR A 134 2.68 -4.35 -3.90
N CYS A 135 2.24 -3.38 -3.10
CA CYS A 135 1.56 -2.18 -3.58
C CYS A 135 2.47 -1.34 -4.50
N SER A 136 3.78 -1.24 -4.22
CA SER A 136 4.72 -0.55 -5.14
C SER A 136 4.82 -1.19 -6.53
N LEU A 137 4.36 -2.43 -6.66
CA LEU A 137 4.28 -3.16 -7.93
C LEU A 137 2.89 -3.07 -8.57
N SER A 138 1.82 -2.69 -7.84
CA SER A 138 0.42 -2.81 -8.29
C SER A 138 -0.42 -1.52 -8.22
N PHE A 139 0.10 -0.48 -7.57
CA PHE A 139 -0.58 0.80 -7.36
C PHE A 139 0.44 1.94 -7.41
N ILE A 140 1.13 2.11 -8.54
CA ILE A 140 2.38 2.89 -8.60
C ILE A 140 2.23 4.35 -8.14
N ARG A 141 1.25 5.10 -8.69
CA ARG A 141 0.94 6.48 -8.27
C ARG A 141 0.66 6.61 -6.77
N GLN A 142 -0.19 5.72 -6.25
CA GLN A 142 -0.53 5.68 -4.83
C GLN A 142 0.66 5.31 -3.94
N SER A 143 1.59 4.53 -4.47
CA SER A 143 2.81 4.11 -3.76
C SER A 143 3.88 5.19 -3.72
N ILE A 144 4.02 5.98 -4.79
CA ILE A 144 4.84 7.21 -4.74
C ILE A 144 4.25 8.16 -3.68
N ALA A 145 2.92 8.32 -3.68
CA ALA A 145 2.24 9.15 -2.68
C ALA A 145 2.47 8.67 -1.24
N PHE A 146 2.29 7.37 -0.90
CA PHE A 146 2.58 6.92 0.47
C PHE A 146 4.06 7.01 0.84
N ALA A 147 4.99 6.88 -0.12
CA ALA A 147 6.41 7.04 0.13
C ALA A 147 6.78 8.50 0.44
N VAL A 148 6.17 9.47 -0.24
CA VAL A 148 6.25 10.90 0.10
C VAL A 148 5.67 11.15 1.49
N ILE A 149 4.47 10.63 1.80
CA ILE A 149 3.84 10.76 3.12
C ILE A 149 4.70 10.16 4.24
N LEU A 150 5.37 9.03 4.00
CA LEU A 150 6.27 8.41 4.98
C LEU A 150 7.47 9.31 5.32
N CYS A 151 8.02 10.06 4.36
CA CYS A 151 9.04 11.08 4.63
C CYS A 151 8.55 12.19 5.56
N ALA A 152 7.24 12.45 5.63
CA ALA A 152 6.65 13.40 6.58
C ALA A 152 6.63 12.90 8.03
N TYR A 153 7.00 11.63 8.30
CA TYR A 153 6.93 11.01 9.64
C TYR A 153 7.55 11.86 10.76
N LYS A 154 8.72 12.49 10.51
CA LYS A 154 9.35 13.42 11.44
C LYS A 154 8.41 14.58 11.81
N TYR A 155 7.84 15.25 10.81
CA TYR A 155 6.93 16.38 11.00
C TYR A 155 5.60 15.98 11.64
N VAL A 156 5.11 14.75 11.38
CA VAL A 156 3.94 14.17 12.07
C VAL A 156 4.24 13.93 13.56
N LYS A 157 5.42 13.38 13.90
CA LYS A 157 5.88 13.18 15.29
C LYS A 157 6.05 14.52 16.03
N GLU A 158 6.60 15.53 15.35
CA GLU A 158 6.82 16.88 15.87
C GLU A 158 5.54 17.76 15.91
N ARG A 159 4.47 17.34 15.23
CA ARG A 159 3.25 18.14 14.97
C ARG A 159 3.54 19.45 14.22
N ASN A 160 4.51 19.46 13.31
CA ASN A 160 4.70 20.58 12.39
C ASN A 160 3.61 20.53 11.31
N HIS A 161 2.43 21.05 11.62
CA HIS A 161 1.24 20.97 10.77
C HIS A 161 1.48 21.53 9.36
N PHE A 162 2.20 22.64 9.23
CA PHE A 162 2.55 23.22 7.93
C PHE A 162 3.37 22.25 7.07
N LYS A 163 4.45 21.68 7.62
CA LYS A 163 5.28 20.72 6.89
C LYS A 163 4.51 19.42 6.59
N VAL A 164 3.65 18.92 7.48
CA VAL A 164 2.78 17.77 7.17
C VAL A 164 1.80 18.06 6.03
N LEU A 165 1.13 19.21 6.04
CA LEU A 165 0.22 19.61 4.97
C LEU A 165 0.96 19.78 3.63
N LEU A 166 2.16 20.37 3.63
CA LEU A 166 3.01 20.47 2.44
C LEU A 166 3.31 19.10 1.83
N PHE A 167 3.69 18.11 2.63
CA PHE A 167 3.91 16.74 2.15
C PHE A 167 2.62 16.08 1.63
N ILE A 168 1.47 16.36 2.24
CA ILE A 168 0.16 15.93 1.72
C ILE A 168 -0.12 16.53 0.34
N PHE A 169 0.10 17.85 0.16
CA PHE A 169 -0.08 18.50 -1.14
C PHE A 169 0.90 17.98 -2.21
N ILE A 170 2.16 17.72 -1.86
CA ILE A 170 3.13 17.09 -2.78
C ILE A 170 2.67 15.68 -3.17
N ALA A 171 2.18 14.88 -2.22
CA ALA A 171 1.64 13.56 -2.50
C ALA A 171 0.38 13.61 -3.39
N CYS A 172 -0.47 14.64 -3.25
CA CYS A 172 -1.61 14.88 -4.15
C CYS A 172 -1.20 15.13 -5.62
N LEU A 173 0.02 15.59 -5.89
CA LEU A 173 0.53 15.75 -7.27
C LEU A 173 0.85 14.41 -7.96
N PHE A 174 0.93 13.32 -7.19
CA PHE A 174 1.09 11.95 -7.68
C PHE A 174 -0.21 11.15 -7.57
N HIS A 175 -0.98 11.38 -6.51
CA HIS A 175 -2.29 10.75 -6.36
C HIS A 175 -3.28 11.60 -5.56
N SER A 176 -4.33 12.10 -6.23
CA SER A 176 -5.23 13.14 -5.69
C SER A 176 -6.03 12.71 -4.45
N THR A 177 -6.30 11.41 -4.29
CA THR A 177 -7.11 10.89 -3.17
C THR A 177 -6.43 11.02 -1.80
N VAL A 178 -5.12 11.32 -1.77
CA VAL A 178 -4.34 11.59 -0.55
C VAL A 178 -4.89 12.81 0.21
N ILE A 179 -5.66 13.69 -0.45
CA ILE A 179 -6.34 14.83 0.19
C ILE A 179 -7.23 14.42 1.38
N VAL A 180 -7.78 13.19 1.36
CA VAL A 180 -8.56 12.60 2.47
C VAL A 180 -7.72 12.46 3.75
N MET A 181 -6.39 12.44 3.65
CA MET A 181 -5.50 12.45 4.80
C MET A 181 -5.55 13.75 5.61
N ILE A 182 -5.98 14.90 5.03
CA ILE A 182 -6.07 16.17 5.78
C ILE A 182 -7.02 16.05 7.00
N PRO A 183 -8.33 15.75 6.85
CA PRO A 183 -9.21 15.61 7.99
C PRO A 183 -8.77 14.49 8.94
N ILE A 184 -8.26 13.37 8.41
CA ILE A 184 -7.77 12.25 9.22
C ILE A 184 -6.56 12.68 10.08
N TYR A 185 -5.61 13.43 9.53
CA TYR A 185 -4.46 13.97 10.25
C TYR A 185 -4.87 15.00 11.31
N LEU A 186 -5.77 15.93 10.98
CA LEU A 186 -6.22 16.96 11.91
C LEU A 186 -6.96 16.32 13.11
N ILE A 187 -7.88 15.38 12.87
CA ILE A 187 -8.54 14.63 13.96
C ILE A 187 -7.49 13.85 14.77
N ALA A 188 -6.57 13.13 14.12
CA ALA A 188 -5.54 12.36 14.81
C ALA A 188 -4.58 13.22 15.66
N ALA A 189 -4.33 14.46 15.22
CA ALA A 189 -3.47 15.40 15.93
C ALA A 189 -4.20 16.07 17.11
N PHE A 190 -5.42 16.57 16.92
CA PHE A 190 -6.10 17.36 17.94
C PHE A 190 -6.92 16.54 18.94
N VAL A 191 -7.51 15.41 18.53
CA VAL A 191 -8.28 14.53 19.42
C VAL A 191 -7.38 13.45 20.01
N LYS A 192 -7.22 13.41 21.34
CA LYS A 192 -6.44 12.35 22.02
C LYS A 192 -7.27 11.05 22.11
N PRO A 193 -6.68 9.85 21.94
CA PRO A 193 -7.37 8.60 22.27
C PRO A 193 -7.49 8.47 23.79
N THR A 194 -8.73 8.46 24.30
CA THR A 194 -9.05 8.34 25.72
C THR A 194 -10.06 7.23 25.94
N LYS A 195 -10.36 6.92 27.21
CA LYS A 195 -11.45 5.99 27.57
C LYS A 195 -12.83 6.43 27.06
N ILE A 196 -12.97 7.68 26.61
CA ILE A 196 -14.21 8.26 26.07
C ILE A 196 -14.16 8.33 24.54
N THR A 197 -13.07 8.86 23.96
CA THR A 197 -12.99 9.05 22.49
C THR A 197 -12.87 7.73 21.73
N VAL A 198 -12.24 6.70 22.30
CA VAL A 198 -12.12 5.39 21.64
C VAL A 198 -13.48 4.69 21.50
N PRO A 199 -14.35 4.61 22.53
CA PRO A 199 -15.75 4.19 22.35
C PRO A 199 -16.54 5.05 21.36
N ILE A 200 -16.38 6.38 21.37
CA ILE A 200 -17.05 7.28 20.41
C ILE A 200 -16.66 6.93 18.97
N TYR A 201 -15.38 6.67 18.68
CA TYR A 201 -14.97 6.19 17.35
C TYR A 201 -15.64 4.87 16.98
N GLY A 202 -15.85 3.96 17.94
CA GLY A 202 -16.60 2.71 17.73
C GLY A 202 -18.08 2.95 17.38
N VAL A 203 -18.76 3.83 18.11
CA VAL A 203 -20.17 4.20 17.84
C VAL A 203 -20.32 4.89 16.48
N ILE A 204 -19.44 5.84 16.15
CA ILE A 204 -19.41 6.50 14.84
C ILE A 204 -19.14 5.47 13.73
N THR A 205 -18.22 4.52 13.95
CA THR A 205 -17.93 3.45 12.98
C THR A 205 -19.13 2.55 12.74
N ALA A 206 -19.84 2.14 13.79
CA ALA A 206 -21.07 1.36 13.66
C ALA A 206 -22.13 2.14 12.87
N LEU A 207 -22.36 3.42 13.21
CA LEU A 207 -23.29 4.30 12.51
C LEU A 207 -22.94 4.43 11.02
N VAL A 208 -21.67 4.72 10.69
CA VAL A 208 -21.18 4.79 9.31
C VAL A 208 -21.30 3.45 8.59
N TYR A 209 -21.04 2.33 9.26
CA TYR A 209 -21.17 0.99 8.68
C TYR A 209 -22.62 0.63 8.35
N PHE A 210 -23.58 0.97 9.22
CA PHE A 210 -25.01 0.78 8.93
C PHE A 210 -25.48 1.74 7.83
N LEU A 211 -25.17 3.03 7.94
CA LEU A 211 -25.59 4.09 7.01
C LEU A 211 -24.74 4.20 5.73
N SER A 212 -23.77 3.32 5.49
CA SER A 212 -22.84 3.46 4.37
C SER A 212 -23.50 3.56 3.01
N TRP A 213 -24.61 2.84 2.78
CA TRP A 213 -25.38 2.92 1.53
C TRP A 213 -26.08 4.28 1.36
N PRO A 214 -26.85 4.80 2.33
CA PRO A 214 -27.29 6.20 2.34
C PRO A 214 -26.15 7.22 2.12
N ILE A 215 -25.01 7.06 2.81
CA ILE A 215 -23.85 7.97 2.69
C ILE A 215 -23.27 7.94 1.27
N LEU A 216 -23.08 6.76 0.67
CA LEU A 216 -22.61 6.62 -0.72
C LEU A 216 -23.60 7.18 -1.73
N ARG A 217 -24.91 6.99 -1.52
CA ARG A 217 -25.96 7.60 -2.36
C ARG A 217 -25.96 9.12 -2.26
N LEU A 218 -25.76 9.69 -1.07
CA LEU A 218 -25.59 11.14 -0.89
C LEU A 218 -24.30 11.66 -1.54
N ALA A 219 -23.19 10.94 -1.41
CA ALA A 219 -21.91 11.33 -2.00
C ALA A 219 -21.98 11.45 -3.53
N VAL A 220 -22.72 10.57 -4.23
CA VAL A 220 -22.91 10.68 -5.69
C VAL A 220 -23.99 11.70 -6.11
N LEU A 221 -24.77 12.27 -5.19
CA LEU A 221 -25.57 13.47 -5.48
C LEU A 221 -24.67 14.71 -5.53
N ILE A 222 -23.68 14.78 -4.62
CA ILE A 222 -22.69 15.86 -4.56
C ILE A 222 -21.65 15.73 -5.69
N LEU A 223 -21.31 14.49 -6.06
CA LEU A 223 -20.34 14.17 -7.12
C LEU A 223 -20.95 13.21 -8.17
N PRO A 224 -21.82 13.72 -9.08
CA PRO A 224 -22.57 12.90 -10.05
C PRO A 224 -21.70 12.00 -10.94
N GLN A 225 -20.46 12.38 -11.20
CA GLN A 225 -19.49 11.60 -11.98
C GLN A 225 -19.18 10.22 -11.38
N TYR A 226 -19.41 10.02 -10.07
CA TYR A 226 -19.21 8.72 -9.41
C TYR A 226 -20.48 7.85 -9.37
N LYS A 227 -21.64 8.33 -9.84
CA LYS A 227 -22.91 7.59 -9.79
C LYS A 227 -22.82 6.20 -10.43
N GLY A 228 -22.14 6.09 -11.58
CA GLY A 228 -21.92 4.82 -12.29
C GLY A 228 -20.98 3.83 -11.60
N TYR A 229 -20.34 4.21 -10.50
CA TYR A 229 -19.47 3.29 -9.73
C TYR A 229 -20.23 2.53 -8.63
N LEU A 230 -21.43 2.98 -8.24
CA LEU A 230 -22.19 2.38 -7.12
C LEU A 230 -22.55 0.90 -7.34
N ASP A 231 -22.80 0.51 -8.59
CA ASP A 231 -23.22 -0.85 -8.95
C ASP A 231 -22.02 -1.77 -9.27
N LEU A 232 -20.78 -1.25 -9.24
CA LEU A 232 -19.58 -2.04 -9.48
C LEU A 232 -19.23 -2.89 -8.26
N ASN A 233 -18.64 -4.06 -8.48
CA ASN A 233 -18.21 -4.96 -7.39
C ASN A 233 -17.25 -4.30 -6.38
N PHE A 234 -16.49 -3.27 -6.80
CA PHE A 234 -15.69 -2.39 -5.95
C PHE A 234 -16.46 -1.77 -4.77
N ILE A 235 -17.74 -1.47 -4.99
CA ILE A 235 -18.63 -0.85 -4.00
C ILE A 235 -19.69 -1.85 -3.52
N THR A 236 -20.21 -2.74 -4.36
CA THR A 236 -21.24 -3.70 -3.94
C THR A 236 -20.71 -4.90 -3.15
N GLN A 237 -19.39 -5.15 -3.15
CA GLN A 237 -18.75 -6.24 -2.40
C GLN A 237 -17.70 -5.71 -1.42
N GLY A 238 -17.40 -6.51 -0.40
CA GLY A 238 -16.42 -6.22 0.64
C GLY A 238 -15.41 -7.34 0.87
N TYR A 239 -14.33 -7.02 1.57
CA TYR A 239 -13.31 -7.98 1.98
C TYR A 239 -13.86 -9.02 2.97
N LYS A 240 -13.37 -10.26 2.88
CA LYS A 240 -13.66 -11.30 3.90
C LYS A 240 -13.16 -10.84 5.29
N PRO A 241 -13.91 -11.07 6.39
CA PRO A 241 -13.52 -10.60 7.73
C PRO A 241 -12.13 -11.05 8.22
N VAL A 242 -11.55 -12.12 7.67
CA VAL A 242 -10.17 -12.56 7.96
C VAL A 242 -9.13 -11.46 7.73
N TYR A 243 -9.38 -10.53 6.79
CA TYR A 243 -8.47 -9.42 6.50
C TYR A 243 -8.38 -8.38 7.63
N LEU A 244 -9.30 -8.39 8.60
CA LEU A 244 -9.25 -7.47 9.75
C LEU A 244 -8.25 -7.89 10.81
N ILE A 245 -7.78 -9.14 10.82
CA ILE A 245 -6.94 -9.68 11.91
C ILE A 245 -5.69 -8.82 12.11
N VAL A 246 -4.96 -8.48 11.04
CA VAL A 246 -3.73 -7.69 11.15
C VAL A 246 -4.02 -6.22 11.54
N PRO A 247 -4.93 -5.48 10.89
CA PRO A 247 -5.36 -4.16 11.36
C PRO A 247 -5.86 -4.13 12.82
N ALA A 248 -6.63 -5.14 13.25
CA ALA A 248 -7.17 -5.23 14.60
C ALA A 248 -6.07 -5.45 15.64
N ILE A 249 -5.09 -6.32 15.36
CA ILE A 249 -3.94 -6.56 16.24
C ILE A 249 -3.08 -5.28 16.34
N ILE A 250 -2.84 -4.59 15.22
CA ILE A 250 -2.10 -3.32 15.19
C ILE A 250 -2.82 -2.25 16.02
N ALA A 251 -4.14 -2.10 15.88
CA ALA A 251 -4.94 -1.19 16.69
C ALA A 251 -4.94 -1.57 18.18
N ALA A 252 -5.09 -2.85 18.52
CA ALA A 252 -5.07 -3.32 19.89
C ALA A 252 -3.70 -3.09 20.57
N LEU A 253 -2.60 -3.36 19.88
CA LEU A 253 -1.25 -3.08 20.37
C LEU A 253 -1.01 -1.57 20.54
N ALA A 254 -1.47 -0.75 19.60
CA ALA A 254 -1.38 0.71 19.71
C ALA A 254 -2.17 1.25 20.92
N ILE A 255 -3.42 0.81 21.11
CA ILE A 255 -4.26 1.16 22.26
C ILE A 255 -3.61 0.72 23.57
N ALA A 256 -3.12 -0.52 23.64
CA ALA A 256 -2.44 -1.04 24.83
C ALA A 256 -1.16 -0.26 25.16
N ALA A 257 -0.37 0.11 24.14
CA ALA A 257 0.81 0.95 24.32
C ALA A 257 0.45 2.37 24.78
N HIS A 258 -0.62 2.95 24.22
CA HIS A 258 -1.11 4.28 24.59
C HIS A 258 -1.55 4.39 26.04
N PHE A 259 -2.31 3.41 26.55
CA PHE A 259 -2.78 3.41 27.94
C PHE A 259 -1.79 2.80 28.94
N THR A 260 -0.57 2.46 28.52
CA THR A 260 0.50 1.99 29.42
C THR A 260 1.78 2.83 29.24
N GLY A 261 2.97 2.29 29.50
CA GLY A 261 4.20 3.07 29.62
C GLY A 261 4.54 3.94 28.41
N TYR A 262 4.33 3.44 27.19
CA TYR A 262 4.71 4.14 25.97
C TYR A 262 3.95 5.47 25.81
N GLY A 263 2.66 5.50 26.13
CA GLY A 263 1.86 6.74 26.10
C GLY A 263 2.30 7.80 27.12
N LYS A 264 2.88 7.38 28.26
CA LYS A 264 3.48 8.29 29.25
C LYS A 264 4.83 8.85 28.76
N ALA A 265 5.68 8.01 28.18
CA ALA A 265 7.01 8.42 27.71
C ALA A 265 6.98 9.28 26.43
N TYR A 266 6.03 9.01 25.53
CA TYR A 266 5.93 9.69 24.23
C TYR A 266 4.50 10.19 23.93
N PRO A 267 3.92 11.08 24.75
CA PRO A 267 2.48 11.41 24.70
C PRO A 267 2.02 11.95 23.34
N LYS A 268 2.77 12.89 22.74
CA LYS A 268 2.43 13.47 21.42
C LYS A 268 2.45 12.42 20.31
N GLN A 269 3.50 11.60 20.25
CA GLN A 269 3.72 10.54 19.25
C GLN A 269 2.72 9.40 19.42
N SER A 270 2.53 8.94 20.66
CA SER A 270 1.60 7.87 21.00
C SER A 270 0.16 8.24 20.66
N SER A 271 -0.29 9.46 20.98
CA SER A 271 -1.64 9.93 20.64
C SER A 271 -1.91 9.85 19.13
N ILE A 272 -1.03 10.43 18.30
CA ILE A 272 -1.31 10.59 16.87
C ILE A 272 -1.23 9.26 16.12
N PHE A 273 -0.22 8.43 16.39
CA PHE A 273 -0.08 7.14 15.71
C PHE A 273 -1.05 6.07 16.24
N THR A 274 -1.54 6.18 17.49
CA THR A 274 -2.65 5.33 17.97
C THR A 274 -3.95 5.66 17.26
N ASN A 275 -4.25 6.95 17.05
CA ASN A 275 -5.38 7.35 16.21
C ASN A 275 -5.23 6.81 14.78
N PHE A 276 -4.06 6.90 14.14
CA PHE A 276 -3.83 6.28 12.83
C PHE A 276 -4.03 4.76 12.82
N ALA A 277 -3.62 4.05 13.88
CA ALA A 277 -3.87 2.61 14.00
C ALA A 277 -5.37 2.28 14.12
N ILE A 278 -6.11 3.05 14.93
CA ILE A 278 -7.57 2.93 15.09
C ILE A 278 -8.29 3.26 13.79
N PHE A 279 -7.97 4.38 13.15
CA PHE A 279 -8.58 4.80 11.88
C PHE A 279 -8.28 3.82 10.76
N ASN A 280 -7.08 3.22 10.72
CA ASN A 280 -6.78 2.13 9.80
C ASN A 280 -7.69 0.92 10.05
N PHE A 281 -7.86 0.47 11.30
CA PHE A 281 -8.79 -0.61 11.62
C PHE A 281 -10.24 -0.28 11.22
N ILE A 282 -10.70 0.95 11.46
CA ILE A 282 -12.05 1.43 11.08
C ILE A 282 -12.25 1.39 9.56
N ILE A 283 -11.27 1.88 8.79
CA ILE A 283 -11.30 1.85 7.32
C ILE A 283 -11.35 0.39 6.83
N TRP A 284 -10.53 -0.50 7.37
CA TRP A 284 -10.57 -1.94 7.04
C TRP A 284 -11.89 -2.61 7.46
N PHE A 285 -12.49 -2.21 8.59
CA PHE A 285 -13.79 -2.70 9.02
C PHE A 285 -14.90 -2.29 8.04
N ILE A 286 -14.94 -1.03 7.60
CA ILE A 286 -15.86 -0.57 6.55
C ILE A 286 -15.58 -1.27 5.21
N ALA A 287 -14.31 -1.60 4.92
CA ALA A 287 -13.92 -2.35 3.72
C ALA A 287 -14.46 -3.80 3.69
N THR A 288 -14.98 -4.36 4.79
CA THR A 288 -15.73 -5.64 4.76
C THR A 288 -17.10 -5.54 4.09
N LYS A 289 -17.57 -4.32 3.84
CA LYS A 289 -18.83 -4.02 3.12
C LYS A 289 -18.58 -3.37 1.75
N HIS A 290 -17.56 -2.52 1.65
CA HIS A 290 -17.22 -1.76 0.43
C HIS A 290 -15.71 -1.82 0.19
N PHE A 291 -15.24 -2.77 -0.60
CA PHE A 291 -13.81 -3.14 -0.57
C PHE A 291 -12.88 -1.99 -0.95
N VAL A 292 -13.28 -1.13 -1.91
CA VAL A 292 -12.53 0.06 -2.38
C VAL A 292 -12.18 1.09 -1.31
N ILE A 293 -12.78 0.98 -0.11
CA ILE A 293 -12.48 1.85 1.03
C ILE A 293 -11.07 1.57 1.60
N GLU A 294 -10.50 0.38 1.37
CA GLU A 294 -9.18 -0.01 1.85
C GLU A 294 -8.05 0.92 1.36
N ARG A 295 -8.17 1.46 0.14
CA ARG A 295 -7.18 2.36 -0.49
C ARG A 295 -6.91 3.61 0.34
N PHE A 296 -7.92 4.14 1.04
CA PHE A 296 -7.73 5.31 1.90
C PHE A 296 -6.92 5.00 3.16
N SER A 297 -6.81 3.72 3.56
CA SER A 297 -6.01 3.30 4.71
C SER A 297 -4.51 3.43 4.44
N MET A 298 -4.03 3.25 3.21
CA MET A 298 -2.60 3.16 2.89
C MET A 298 -1.78 4.35 3.40
N TYR A 299 -2.31 5.58 3.34
CA TYR A 299 -1.61 6.81 3.73
C TYR A 299 -1.35 6.92 5.24
N ILE A 300 -2.22 6.33 6.07
CA ILE A 300 -2.02 6.26 7.52
C ILE A 300 -1.39 4.94 7.97
N TYR A 301 -1.62 3.86 7.21
CA TYR A 301 -1.12 2.53 7.52
C TYR A 301 0.38 2.43 7.31
N ILE A 302 0.95 3.18 6.35
CA ILE A 302 2.40 3.21 6.10
C ILE A 302 3.19 3.64 7.36
N PHE A 303 2.64 4.49 8.23
CA PHE A 303 3.29 4.86 9.48
C PHE A 303 3.39 3.71 10.50
N MET A 304 2.61 2.65 10.37
CA MET A 304 2.69 1.49 11.26
C MET A 304 4.05 0.77 11.14
N ILE A 305 4.71 0.85 9.98
CA ILE A 305 6.06 0.30 9.78
C ILE A 305 7.12 1.04 10.62
N MET A 306 6.80 2.21 11.18
CA MET A 306 7.69 3.00 12.05
C MET A 306 7.20 2.98 13.51
N PHE A 307 5.88 3.03 13.70
CA PHE A 307 5.25 3.12 15.02
C PHE A 307 5.34 1.82 15.82
N ILE A 308 5.06 0.65 15.22
CA ILE A 308 5.17 -0.63 15.94
C ILE A 308 6.63 -0.95 16.35
N PRO A 309 7.66 -0.73 15.51
CA PRO A 309 9.05 -0.84 15.96
C PRO A 309 9.40 0.13 17.11
N SER A 310 8.81 1.34 17.13
CA SER A 310 8.99 2.30 18.23
C SER A 310 8.42 1.78 19.56
N ILE A 311 7.19 1.27 19.53
CA ILE A 311 6.56 0.58 20.67
C ILE A 311 7.45 -0.56 21.15
N ALA A 312 7.86 -1.44 20.24
CA ALA A 312 8.68 -2.60 20.55
C ALA A 312 10.02 -2.24 21.20
N ARG A 313 10.74 -1.28 20.63
CA ARG A 313 12.04 -0.82 21.15
C ARG A 313 11.90 -0.22 22.54
N TYR A 314 10.90 0.63 22.75
CA TYR A 314 10.64 1.22 24.06
C TYR A 314 10.49 0.16 25.15
N TYR A 315 9.61 -0.81 24.92
CA TYR A 315 9.34 -1.82 25.92
C TYR A 315 10.46 -2.87 26.06
N MET A 316 11.22 -3.15 25.00
CA MET A 316 12.45 -3.95 25.08
C MET A 316 13.50 -3.24 25.95
N ASN A 317 13.64 -1.93 25.82
CA ASN A 317 14.52 -1.13 26.67
C ASN A 317 14.06 -1.17 28.14
N CYS A 318 12.77 -1.01 28.43
CA CYS A 318 12.24 -1.18 29.79
C CYS A 318 12.53 -2.59 30.36
N ALA A 319 12.45 -3.64 29.55
CA ALA A 319 12.82 -4.99 29.99
C ALA A 319 14.33 -5.11 30.29
N LYS A 320 15.20 -4.49 29.48
CA LYS A 320 16.66 -4.42 29.76
C LYS A 320 16.95 -3.71 31.08
N VAL A 321 16.34 -2.54 31.35
CA VAL A 321 16.47 -1.84 32.66
C VAL A 321 16.04 -2.75 33.80
N TYR A 322 14.86 -3.38 33.69
CA TYR A 322 14.34 -4.25 34.74
C TYR A 322 15.27 -5.43 35.05
N PHE A 323 15.84 -6.09 34.03
CA PHE A 323 16.78 -7.19 34.24
C PHE A 323 18.15 -6.73 34.75
N ALA A 324 18.59 -5.52 34.40
CA ALA A 324 19.81 -4.93 34.94
C ALA A 324 19.63 -4.54 36.41
N LYS A 325 18.63 -3.69 36.73
CA LYS A 325 18.29 -3.28 38.11
C LYS A 325 17.93 -4.43 39.04
N LYS A 326 17.49 -5.58 38.50
CA LYS A 326 17.28 -6.81 39.28
C LYS A 326 18.59 -7.53 39.66
N LYS A 327 19.66 -7.38 38.88
CA LYS A 327 20.98 -7.96 39.19
C LYS A 327 21.82 -7.02 40.07
N ASP A 328 21.73 -5.73 39.79
CA ASP A 328 22.47 -4.65 40.44
C ASP A 328 21.56 -3.40 40.43
N PRO A 329 21.04 -2.93 41.59
CA PRO A 329 20.10 -1.81 41.66
C PRO A 329 20.60 -0.52 41.00
N GLU A 330 21.91 -0.29 41.01
CA GLU A 330 22.58 0.90 40.46
C GLU A 330 22.95 0.76 38.98
N ALA A 331 22.58 -0.35 38.34
CA ALA A 331 22.96 -0.64 36.96
C ALA A 331 22.39 0.38 35.95
N VAL A 332 23.27 1.23 35.42
CA VAL A 332 22.98 2.14 34.32
C VAL A 332 23.01 1.38 32.98
N VAL A 333 21.89 1.36 32.26
CA VAL A 333 21.77 0.70 30.95
C VAL A 333 21.87 1.72 29.82
N VAL A 334 22.89 1.59 28.99
CA VAL A 334 23.05 2.40 27.76
C VAL A 334 22.23 1.80 26.61
N PHE A 335 21.57 2.65 25.82
CA PHE A 335 20.71 2.24 24.70
C PHE A 335 21.25 2.67 23.32
N ASP A 336 20.90 1.88 22.30
CA ASP A 336 21.22 2.19 20.91
C ASP A 336 20.44 3.39 20.39
N LYS A 337 21.16 4.45 20.04
CA LYS A 337 20.62 5.68 19.45
C LYS A 337 20.16 5.45 17.99
N THR A 338 19.14 6.21 17.57
CA THR A 338 18.73 6.34 16.16
C THR A 338 19.82 7.04 15.34
N VAL A 339 19.73 6.98 14.00
CA VAL A 339 20.65 7.73 13.14
C VAL A 339 20.44 9.25 13.30
N ASP A 340 19.25 9.70 13.65
CA ASP A 340 18.97 11.12 13.95
C ASP A 340 19.64 11.59 15.23
N GLU A 341 19.53 10.84 16.32
CA GLU A 341 20.17 11.14 17.60
C GLU A 341 21.71 11.19 17.45
N VAL A 342 22.33 10.21 16.78
CA VAL A 342 23.79 10.23 16.57
C VAL A 342 24.26 11.39 15.68
N LEU A 343 23.47 11.80 14.66
CA LEU A 343 23.84 12.96 13.85
C LEU A 343 23.54 14.31 14.53
N ALA A 344 22.55 14.37 15.43
CA ALA A 344 22.29 15.57 16.24
C ALA A 344 23.41 15.80 17.26
N GLU A 345 23.85 14.73 17.94
CA GLU A 345 24.98 14.78 18.88
C GLU A 345 26.28 15.21 18.21
N LYS A 346 26.58 14.69 17.01
CA LYS A 346 27.73 15.15 16.23
C LYS A 346 27.66 16.65 15.93
N LYS A 347 26.53 17.15 15.43
CA LYS A 347 26.37 18.60 15.17
C LYS A 347 26.55 19.45 16.43
N SER A 348 26.04 18.98 17.56
CA SER A 348 26.20 19.65 18.86
C SER A 348 27.65 19.62 19.36
N ALA A 349 28.41 18.57 19.06
CA ALA A 349 29.83 18.45 19.40
C ALA A 349 30.75 19.22 18.43
N ASP A 350 30.37 19.32 17.15
CA ASP A 350 31.08 20.03 16.10
C ASP A 350 30.85 21.56 16.14
N GLY A 351 30.11 22.07 17.15
CA GLY A 351 29.85 23.50 17.34
C GLY A 351 28.91 24.15 16.31
N VAL A 352 28.24 23.35 15.48
CA VAL A 352 27.33 23.86 14.44
C VAL A 352 25.90 23.87 14.97
N GLU A 353 25.47 25.01 15.52
CA GLU A 353 24.07 25.25 15.83
C GLU A 353 23.19 24.94 14.60
N PRO A 354 22.07 24.20 14.76
CA PRO A 354 21.12 24.06 13.68
C PRO A 354 20.50 25.44 13.42
N ALA A 355 20.69 25.97 12.21
CA ALA A 355 20.13 27.24 11.79
C ALA A 355 18.65 27.35 12.20
N GLN A 356 18.37 28.17 13.21
CA GLN A 356 17.03 28.66 13.46
C GLN A 356 16.65 29.48 12.23
N GLU A 357 15.51 29.16 11.60
CA GLU A 357 14.90 30.07 10.63
C GLU A 357 14.62 31.38 11.38
N SER A 358 15.43 32.41 11.10
CA SER A 358 15.35 33.71 11.74
C SER A 358 14.05 34.39 11.33
N ILE A 359 12.98 34.14 12.07
CA ILE A 359 11.78 34.98 12.05
C ILE A 359 12.25 36.36 12.50
N SER A 360 12.14 37.33 11.60
CA SER A 360 12.63 38.69 11.79
C SER A 360 12.04 39.33 13.04
N LYS A 361 12.89 39.62 14.03
CA LYS A 361 12.57 40.57 15.09
C LYS A 361 12.50 41.98 14.48
N THR A 362 11.31 42.42 14.10
CA THR A 362 11.05 43.81 13.74
C THR A 362 9.60 44.20 14.04
N THR A 363 9.23 44.11 15.33
CA THR A 363 8.16 44.88 16.00
C THR A 363 8.07 44.47 17.48
N ALA A 364 8.91 45.07 18.33
CA ALA A 364 8.82 44.98 19.80
C ALA A 364 9.60 46.12 20.51
N GLU A 365 9.55 47.33 19.95
CA GLU A 365 9.98 48.57 20.62
C GLU A 365 8.85 49.60 20.49
N GLU A 366 7.68 49.27 21.05
CA GLU A 366 6.55 50.19 21.32
C GLU A 366 5.43 49.39 22.03
N ALA A 367 5.66 48.99 23.28
CA ALA A 367 4.65 48.34 24.13
C ALA A 367 5.02 48.42 25.63
N ASP A 368 5.41 49.61 26.09
CA ASP A 368 5.59 49.89 27.53
C ASP A 368 4.75 51.12 27.89
N MET A 369 3.45 50.88 28.05
CA MET A 369 2.49 51.80 28.68
C MET A 369 1.73 51.01 29.74
N PRO A 370 1.51 51.57 30.94
CA PRO A 370 0.78 50.88 32.00
C PRO A 370 -0.68 50.61 31.60
N LEU A 371 -1.19 49.45 32.00
CA LEU A 371 -2.59 49.05 31.85
C LEU A 371 -3.52 50.06 32.54
N SER A 372 -4.71 50.26 31.96
CA SER A 372 -5.70 51.15 32.55
C SER A 372 -6.28 50.58 33.84
N GLU A 373 -6.67 51.44 34.79
CA GLU A 373 -7.22 51.02 36.10
C GLU A 373 -8.45 50.09 35.93
N GLU A 374 -9.27 50.33 34.90
CA GLU A 374 -10.44 49.51 34.56
C GLU A 374 -10.09 48.07 34.13
N GLU A 375 -8.92 47.85 33.53
CA GLU A 375 -8.46 46.51 33.11
C GLU A 375 -7.85 45.74 34.28
N ALA A 376 -7.15 46.43 35.18
CA ALA A 376 -6.66 45.85 36.43
C ALA A 376 -7.83 45.42 37.35
N GLU A 377 -8.88 46.24 37.45
CA GLU A 377 -10.07 45.92 38.24
C GLU A 377 -10.85 44.72 37.67
N LYS A 378 -10.98 44.62 36.33
CA LYS A 378 -11.56 43.43 35.67
C LYS A 378 -10.77 42.15 35.92
N GLN A 379 -9.43 42.22 35.93
CA GLN A 379 -8.60 41.05 36.25
C GLN A 379 -8.70 40.66 37.73
N ARG A 380 -8.84 41.63 38.64
CA ARG A 380 -9.05 41.38 40.07
C ARG A 380 -10.39 40.68 40.34
N ILE A 381 -11.49 41.19 39.77
CA ILE A 381 -12.82 40.57 39.89
C ILE A 381 -12.81 39.15 39.32
N LEU A 382 -12.10 38.92 38.20
CA LEU A 382 -11.94 37.59 37.63
C LEU A 382 -11.15 36.63 38.53
N ALA A 383 -10.13 37.13 39.26
CA ALA A 383 -9.38 36.32 40.22
C ALA A 383 -10.20 35.99 41.48
N GLU A 384 -11.06 36.92 41.92
CA GLU A 384 -11.94 36.78 43.09
C GLU A 384 -13.04 35.73 42.82
N ILE A 385 -13.67 35.77 41.64
CA ILE A 385 -14.63 34.74 41.18
C ILE A 385 -13.97 33.35 41.07
N MET A 386 -12.70 33.29 40.67
CA MET A 386 -11.97 32.01 40.52
C MET A 386 -11.45 31.45 41.86
N ALA A 387 -11.63 32.18 42.97
CA ALA A 387 -11.26 31.75 44.31
C ALA A 387 -12.43 31.14 45.10
N GLU A 388 -13.68 31.54 44.84
CA GLU A 388 -14.87 30.99 45.52
C GLU A 388 -15.17 29.52 45.18
N ASP A 389 -14.75 29.04 43.99
CA ASP A 389 -14.96 27.65 43.53
C ASP A 389 -13.99 26.60 44.14
N ALA A 390 -13.14 26.98 45.10
CA ALA A 390 -12.05 26.15 45.61
C ALA A 390 -12.22 25.62 47.06
N GLU A 391 -13.20 26.09 47.82
CA GLU A 391 -13.43 25.65 49.22
C GLU A 391 -14.52 24.58 49.35
N GLU A 392 -14.20 23.31 49.00
CA GLU A 392 -14.91 22.18 49.61
C GLU A 392 -14.03 20.92 49.70
N ASN A 393 -13.93 20.36 50.92
CA ASN A 393 -13.25 19.11 51.35
C ASN A 393 -11.77 19.19 51.79
N ILE A 394 -11.58 19.61 53.04
CA ILE A 394 -10.45 19.22 53.92
C ILE A 394 -10.84 17.93 54.68
N PRO A 395 -9.88 17.04 55.00
CA PRO A 395 -9.81 16.47 56.35
C PRO A 395 -8.48 16.76 57.06
N GLU A 396 -8.56 16.90 58.38
CA GLU A 396 -7.50 17.37 59.29
C GLU A 396 -6.46 16.30 59.70
N ASP A 397 -5.46 16.78 60.46
CA ASP A 397 -4.55 16.07 61.39
C ASP A 397 -3.50 15.08 60.85
N THR A 398 -2.22 15.48 60.97
CA THR A 398 -1.44 15.17 62.20
C THR A 398 -0.09 15.90 62.25
N ASP A 399 0.28 16.40 63.43
CA ASP A 399 1.63 16.89 63.78
C ASP A 399 2.71 15.80 63.70
N ILE A 400 3.98 16.20 63.53
CA ILE A 400 5.14 15.85 64.39
C ILE A 400 6.41 16.62 63.94
N THR A 401 7.27 16.91 64.90
CA THR A 401 8.36 17.91 64.92
C THR A 401 9.78 17.40 64.57
N GLU A 402 10.58 18.29 63.96
CA GLU A 402 11.99 18.66 64.27
C GLU A 402 13.22 17.70 64.18
N GLU A 403 14.36 18.35 63.84
CA GLU A 403 15.79 18.11 64.17
C GLU A 403 16.72 17.11 63.41
N GLU A 404 17.55 17.69 62.53
CA GLU A 404 19.04 17.78 62.46
C GLU A 404 20.04 16.58 62.61
N ASP A 405 20.89 16.48 61.57
CA ASP A 405 22.36 16.25 61.50
C ASP A 405 23.06 14.90 61.87
N PRO A 406 24.32 14.64 61.39
CA PRO A 406 24.80 13.30 61.04
C PRO A 406 26.15 12.90 61.67
N GLU A 407 26.68 11.70 61.36
CA GLU A 407 28.13 11.45 61.50
C GLU A 407 28.71 10.32 60.60
N LEU A 408 30.04 10.36 60.45
CA LEU A 408 30.90 9.51 59.60
C LEU A 408 31.12 8.09 60.16
N LEU A 409 31.59 7.16 59.30
CA LEU A 409 32.92 6.51 59.47
C LEU A 409 33.31 5.60 58.28
N THR A 410 34.62 5.33 58.18
CA THR A 410 35.35 4.69 57.05
C THR A 410 35.96 3.34 57.45
N GLU A 411 36.16 2.39 56.52
CA GLU A 411 37.30 1.44 56.57
C GLU A 411 37.57 0.67 55.24
N GLU A 412 38.63 -0.16 55.21
CA GLU A 412 39.54 -0.37 54.07
C GLU A 412 39.36 -1.62 53.17
N MET A 413 40.22 -1.71 52.14
CA MET A 413 40.31 -2.74 51.08
C MET A 413 41.09 -4.00 51.48
N THR A 414 40.79 -5.13 50.82
CA THR A 414 41.78 -6.16 50.44
C THR A 414 41.44 -6.74 49.05
N GLU A 415 42.45 -7.25 48.32
CA GLU A 415 42.40 -7.59 46.89
C GLU A 415 42.99 -9.01 46.66
N THR A 416 42.50 -9.78 45.67
CA THR A 416 43.18 -10.97 45.08
C THR A 416 42.46 -11.47 43.82
N ASP A 417 43.20 -11.82 42.76
CA ASP A 417 42.77 -12.24 41.41
C ASP A 417 42.44 -13.76 41.31
N GLU A 418 42.03 -14.41 40.20
CA GLU A 418 41.78 -14.15 38.76
C GLU A 418 40.81 -15.29 38.27
N PRO A 419 40.38 -15.47 36.99
CA PRO A 419 40.19 -14.56 35.84
C PRO A 419 38.75 -14.55 35.26
N GLU A 420 38.44 -13.58 34.38
CA GLU A 420 37.09 -13.36 33.79
C GLU A 420 36.87 -13.90 32.36
N GLU A 421 35.60 -14.22 32.01
CA GLU A 421 35.13 -14.38 30.62
C GLU A 421 34.15 -13.25 30.21
N ASN A 422 34.71 -12.12 29.74
CA ASN A 422 34.12 -11.14 28.82
C ASN A 422 32.64 -10.73 29.00
N ALA A 423 32.37 -9.93 30.05
CA ALA A 423 31.36 -8.88 29.98
C ALA A 423 32.00 -7.55 30.44
N VAL A 424 32.00 -6.52 29.59
CA VAL A 424 32.68 -5.25 29.91
C VAL A 424 31.87 -4.46 30.94
N TYR A 425 32.19 -4.64 32.21
CA TYR A 425 31.70 -3.87 33.34
C TYR A 425 32.65 -2.70 33.64
N THR A 426 32.31 -1.48 33.21
CA THR A 426 33.12 -0.29 33.54
C THR A 426 32.81 0.24 34.94
N LYS A 427 33.62 -0.15 35.92
CA LYS A 427 33.63 0.41 37.28
C LYS A 427 34.35 1.78 37.24
N ARG A 428 33.65 2.90 37.52
CA ARG A 428 34.27 4.25 37.57
C ARG A 428 34.88 4.51 38.96
N LYS A 429 36.17 4.88 39.02
CA LYS A 429 36.77 5.60 40.16
C LYS A 429 36.57 7.12 39.95
N PRO A 430 36.41 7.92 41.02
CA PRO A 430 36.31 9.37 40.91
C PRO A 430 37.70 10.03 40.79
N GLY A 431 37.78 11.13 40.01
CA GLY A 431 38.91 12.07 40.06
C GLY A 431 39.86 12.11 38.86
N SER A 432 39.44 12.76 37.76
CA SER A 432 40.26 13.70 36.97
C SER A 432 39.40 14.39 35.91
N ALA A 433 39.78 15.60 35.48
CA ALA A 433 38.97 16.47 34.62
C ALA A 433 38.59 15.85 33.25
N LEU A 434 37.52 16.42 32.66
CA LEU A 434 36.97 16.12 31.32
C LEU A 434 36.10 14.84 31.22
N ASN A 435 35.07 14.72 32.08
CA ASN A 435 33.98 13.77 31.86
C ASN A 435 32.88 14.40 30.98
N TRP A 436 32.58 13.74 29.86
CA TRP A 436 31.28 13.89 29.21
C TRP A 436 30.25 13.08 30.00
N ASP A 437 29.20 13.73 30.48
CA ASP A 437 28.10 13.04 31.13
C ASP A 437 27.24 12.30 30.11
N VAL A 438 27.53 11.01 29.96
CA VAL A 438 26.63 10.06 29.31
C VAL A 438 25.48 9.76 30.28
N ALA A 439 24.62 10.75 30.47
CA ALA A 439 23.36 10.57 31.18
C ALA A 439 22.55 9.48 30.45
N GLY A 440 22.16 8.44 31.20
CA GLY A 440 21.17 7.48 30.70
C GLY A 440 19.87 8.22 30.43
N ASP A 441 19.34 8.11 29.21
CA ASP A 441 18.15 8.84 28.78
C ASP A 441 16.98 8.65 29.76
N GLU A 442 16.69 9.70 30.55
CA GLU A 442 15.79 9.67 31.71
C GLU A 442 14.38 9.17 31.35
N ARG A 443 13.99 9.29 30.08
CA ARG A 443 12.74 8.76 29.50
C ARG A 443 12.57 7.24 29.72
N TYR A 444 13.65 6.51 29.98
CA TYR A 444 13.66 5.08 30.24
C TYR A 444 13.78 4.68 31.71
N LEU A 445 13.99 5.63 32.63
CA LEU A 445 14.19 5.33 34.05
C LEU A 445 12.97 4.62 34.66
N ALA A 446 13.28 3.75 35.63
CA ALA A 446 12.32 2.91 36.32
C ALA A 446 11.82 3.53 37.63
N GLU A 447 12.49 4.57 38.16
CA GLU A 447 12.22 5.14 39.50
C GLU A 447 10.76 5.54 39.72
N ASN A 448 10.02 5.96 38.68
CA ASN A 448 8.61 6.34 38.80
C ASN A 448 7.62 5.23 38.40
N ARG A 449 7.97 3.94 38.58
CA ARG A 449 7.13 2.80 38.16
C ARG A 449 7.04 1.67 39.18
N GLU A 450 6.04 1.76 40.06
CA GLU A 450 5.52 0.58 40.75
C GLU A 450 4.94 -0.43 39.75
N PHE A 451 5.67 -1.51 39.49
CA PHE A 451 5.10 -2.68 38.81
C PHE A 451 4.18 -3.43 39.77
N LYS A 452 2.88 -3.11 39.77
CA LYS A 452 1.86 -3.87 40.54
C LYS A 452 2.04 -5.36 40.31
N ASN A 453 2.45 -6.06 41.37
CA ASN A 453 2.85 -7.46 41.32
C ASN A 453 1.64 -8.38 41.13
N ARG A 454 1.21 -8.57 39.88
CA ARG A 454 0.16 -9.53 39.53
C ARG A 454 0.73 -10.93 39.73
N SER A 455 0.21 -11.67 40.71
CA SER A 455 0.76 -12.94 41.23
C SER A 455 0.86 -14.11 40.22
N ASN A 456 0.23 -13.98 39.05
CA ASN A 456 0.19 -15.05 38.05
C ASN A 456 1.43 -15.00 37.12
N LYS A 457 2.38 -15.93 37.35
CA LYS A 457 3.65 -16.07 36.60
C LYS A 457 3.46 -16.22 35.08
N PHE A 458 2.37 -16.84 34.62
CA PHE A 458 2.07 -16.99 33.19
C PHE A 458 1.64 -15.65 32.57
N LEU A 459 0.80 -14.90 33.28
CA LEU A 459 0.41 -13.54 32.89
C LEU A 459 1.63 -12.61 32.85
N GLN A 460 2.53 -12.72 33.83
CA GLN A 460 3.81 -11.98 33.84
C GLN A 460 4.77 -12.37 32.71
N PHE A 461 4.64 -13.57 32.13
CA PHE A 461 5.48 -14.03 31.00
C PHE A 461 4.93 -13.58 29.65
N ILE A 462 3.61 -13.64 29.45
CA ILE A 462 2.95 -13.17 28.22
C ILE A 462 2.90 -11.64 28.18
N SER A 463 2.79 -10.96 29.32
CA SER A 463 2.92 -9.51 29.39
C SER A 463 4.35 -9.02 29.16
N ARG A 464 5.35 -9.91 29.02
CA ARG A 464 6.71 -9.47 28.66
C ARG A 464 6.69 -8.93 27.24
N PRO A 465 7.18 -7.70 27.03
CA PRO A 465 7.08 -7.07 25.73
C PRO A 465 7.81 -7.80 24.60
N VAL A 466 8.92 -8.49 24.93
CA VAL A 466 9.65 -9.34 23.99
C VAL A 466 8.77 -10.52 23.52
N THR A 467 7.97 -11.11 24.40
CA THR A 467 7.01 -12.18 24.08
C THR A 467 5.87 -11.65 23.20
N ILE A 468 5.30 -10.48 23.54
CA ILE A 468 4.27 -9.80 22.75
C ILE A 468 4.79 -9.47 21.34
N PHE A 469 6.04 -8.99 21.26
CA PHE A 469 6.69 -8.63 20.01
C PHE A 469 6.99 -9.85 19.12
N ALA A 470 7.54 -10.92 19.70
CA ALA A 470 7.77 -12.17 19.00
C ALA A 470 6.44 -12.77 18.49
N ALA A 471 5.39 -12.77 19.33
CA ALA A 471 4.04 -13.19 18.94
C ALA A 471 3.47 -12.30 17.82
N PHE A 472 3.63 -10.98 17.87
CA PHE A 472 3.22 -10.08 16.80
C PHE A 472 3.94 -10.40 15.48
N MET A 473 5.27 -10.57 15.51
CA MET A 473 6.04 -10.93 14.32
C MET A 473 5.64 -12.30 13.76
N VAL A 474 5.43 -13.29 14.62
CA VAL A 474 4.90 -14.61 14.21
C VAL A 474 3.52 -14.46 13.59
N VAL A 475 2.61 -13.67 14.16
CA VAL A 475 1.27 -13.48 13.59
C VAL A 475 1.30 -12.68 12.29
N VAL A 476 2.14 -11.65 12.13
CA VAL A 476 2.27 -10.91 10.88
C VAL A 476 2.87 -11.79 9.78
N VAL A 477 3.94 -12.54 10.07
CA VAL A 477 4.57 -13.46 9.11
C VAL A 477 3.63 -14.63 8.78
N ALA A 478 2.96 -15.22 9.77
CA ALA A 478 1.99 -16.29 9.55
C ALA A 478 0.74 -15.80 8.80
N SER A 479 0.24 -14.58 9.07
CA SER A 479 -0.87 -13.99 8.31
C SER A 479 -0.47 -13.70 6.87
N ASN A 480 0.78 -13.30 6.62
CA ASN A 480 1.32 -13.18 5.26
C ASN A 480 1.38 -14.53 4.57
N LEU A 481 1.99 -15.53 5.20
CA LEU A 481 2.07 -16.91 4.67
C LEU A 481 0.67 -17.47 4.39
N TRP A 482 -0.28 -17.25 5.29
CA TRP A 482 -1.66 -17.69 5.16
C TRP A 482 -2.40 -16.97 4.03
N TYR A 483 -2.33 -15.63 3.95
CA TYR A 483 -2.91 -14.85 2.86
C TYR A 483 -2.37 -15.31 1.50
N ASN A 484 -1.05 -15.44 1.42
CA ASN A 484 -0.32 -15.88 0.25
C ASN A 484 -0.66 -17.32 -0.16
N TYR A 485 -0.83 -18.24 0.80
CA TYR A 485 -1.23 -19.62 0.56
C TYR A 485 -2.71 -19.70 0.14
N PHE A 486 -3.60 -19.00 0.85
CA PHE A 486 -5.05 -19.00 0.60
C PHE A 486 -5.40 -18.40 -0.77
N GLY A 487 -4.74 -17.30 -1.15
CA GLY A 487 -4.88 -16.68 -2.48
C GLY A 487 -4.32 -17.51 -3.63
N LEU A 488 -3.50 -18.53 -3.36
CA LEU A 488 -2.98 -19.47 -4.36
C LEU A 488 -3.73 -20.81 -4.40
N THR A 489 -4.33 -21.26 -3.29
CA THR A 489 -4.85 -22.65 -3.17
C THR A 489 -6.36 -22.76 -3.03
N VAL A 490 -7.06 -21.76 -2.49
CA VAL A 490 -8.49 -21.89 -2.13
C VAL A 490 -9.43 -21.15 -3.09
N SER A 491 -8.96 -20.11 -3.77
CA SER A 491 -9.76 -19.31 -4.71
C SER A 491 -9.75 -19.87 -6.14
N GLN A 492 -10.28 -21.07 -6.36
CA GLN A 492 -10.61 -21.56 -7.72
C GLN A 492 -11.62 -20.65 -8.47
N LYS A 493 -12.30 -19.76 -7.73
CA LYS A 493 -12.88 -18.53 -8.28
C LYS A 493 -11.97 -17.38 -7.86
N GLY A 494 -11.13 -16.90 -8.77
CA GLY A 494 -10.18 -15.82 -8.51
C GLY A 494 -10.91 -14.50 -8.26
N PHE A 495 -11.21 -14.20 -6.99
CA PHE A 495 -11.97 -13.00 -6.62
C PHE A 495 -11.52 -12.40 -5.29
N HIS A 496 -11.09 -11.14 -5.39
CA HIS A 496 -11.22 -10.10 -4.37
C HIS A 496 -10.37 -10.26 -3.11
N GLY A 497 -9.07 -9.98 -3.32
CA GLY A 497 -8.21 -9.43 -2.29
C GLY A 497 -6.88 -8.98 -2.88
N VAL A 498 -6.85 -7.81 -3.52
CA VAL A 498 -5.72 -7.27 -4.30
C VAL A 498 -5.28 -8.14 -5.50
N MET A 499 -6.24 -8.57 -6.32
CA MET A 499 -6.15 -9.05 -7.73
C MET A 499 -7.53 -9.65 -8.13
N PRO A 500 -7.89 -9.73 -9.44
CA PRO A 500 -7.67 -8.78 -10.53
C PRO A 500 -8.92 -7.88 -10.73
N TYR A 501 -8.84 -6.78 -11.50
CA TYR A 501 -10.07 -6.12 -11.97
C TYR A 501 -9.91 -5.30 -13.27
N LYS A 502 -10.83 -5.52 -14.22
CA LYS A 502 -11.00 -4.70 -15.44
C LYS A 502 -11.37 -3.25 -15.08
N SER A 503 -10.44 -2.30 -15.24
CA SER A 503 -10.70 -0.87 -15.01
C SER A 503 -11.95 -0.38 -15.76
N THR A 504 -12.80 0.36 -15.06
CA THR A 504 -14.05 0.94 -15.58
C THR A 504 -13.93 2.45 -15.72
N ILE A 505 -13.90 2.97 -16.96
CA ILE A 505 -14.19 4.39 -17.25
C ILE A 505 -15.11 4.46 -18.49
N PRO A 506 -16.41 4.78 -18.33
CA PRO A 506 -17.35 4.85 -19.46
C PRO A 506 -17.03 5.95 -20.49
N ALA A 507 -16.38 7.04 -20.08
CA ALA A 507 -16.03 8.17 -20.96
C ALA A 507 -15.04 7.83 -22.09
N TYR A 508 -14.28 6.72 -21.96
CA TYR A 508 -13.43 6.22 -23.03
C TYR A 508 -14.23 5.67 -24.23
N THR A 509 -15.53 5.42 -24.07
CA THR A 509 -16.33 4.66 -25.03
C THR A 509 -16.63 5.45 -26.30
N GLU A 510 -16.93 6.74 -26.19
CA GLU A 510 -17.39 7.60 -27.31
C GLU A 510 -16.24 8.20 -28.12
N LEU A 511 -15.11 8.58 -27.49
CA LEU A 511 -13.93 9.07 -28.22
C LEU A 511 -13.26 7.94 -29.03
N MET A 512 -13.17 6.74 -28.45
CA MET A 512 -12.76 5.50 -29.14
C MET A 512 -13.83 4.94 -30.12
N LEU A 513 -14.82 5.76 -30.51
CA LEU A 513 -15.74 5.48 -31.61
C LEU A 513 -15.65 6.54 -32.73
N SER A 514 -14.92 7.64 -32.53
CA SER A 514 -14.72 8.70 -33.54
C SER A 514 -13.31 8.74 -34.15
N THR A 515 -12.28 8.25 -33.45
CA THR A 515 -10.96 8.02 -34.05
C THR A 515 -10.79 6.56 -34.47
N GLU A 516 -10.74 6.30 -35.78
CA GLU A 516 -10.16 5.06 -36.32
C GLU A 516 -8.64 5.08 -36.13
N ASP A 517 -8.17 4.79 -34.91
CA ASP A 517 -6.75 4.65 -34.62
C ASP A 517 -6.28 3.19 -34.78
N LYS A 518 -5.14 3.03 -35.44
CA LYS A 518 -4.66 1.71 -35.93
C LYS A 518 -4.05 0.84 -34.84
N ASP A 519 -3.57 1.43 -33.75
CA ASP A 519 -2.71 0.78 -32.76
C ASP A 519 -3.37 0.56 -31.40
N ASN A 520 -4.57 -0.07 -31.42
CA ASN A 520 -5.16 -0.62 -30.22
C ASN A 520 -5.43 -2.14 -30.37
N LYS A 521 -4.63 -2.90 -29.65
CA LYS A 521 -4.73 -4.34 -29.42
C LYS A 521 -4.70 -4.48 -27.88
N ASN A 522 -5.58 -5.21 -27.21
CA ASN A 522 -5.79 -6.65 -27.37
C ASN A 522 -4.47 -7.38 -27.70
N GLU A 523 -3.39 -7.05 -26.97
CA GLU A 523 -1.99 -7.54 -27.10
C GLU A 523 -1.83 -9.08 -27.01
N LEU A 524 -2.93 -9.84 -27.00
CA LEU A 524 -2.93 -11.30 -27.11
C LEU A 524 -3.72 -11.80 -28.33
N LEU A 525 -4.85 -11.19 -28.74
CA LEU A 525 -5.65 -11.72 -29.85
C LEU A 525 -5.32 -11.05 -31.20
N ARG A 526 -5.32 -9.72 -31.23
CA ARG A 526 -5.09 -8.94 -32.48
C ARG A 526 -3.60 -8.82 -32.84
N ASP A 527 -2.70 -9.26 -31.96
CA ASP A 527 -1.27 -9.45 -32.25
C ASP A 527 -0.93 -10.88 -32.66
N GLU A 528 -1.80 -11.84 -32.38
CA GLU A 528 -1.50 -13.23 -32.67
C GLU A 528 -1.71 -13.51 -34.17
N GLU A 529 -0.62 -13.82 -34.86
CA GLU A 529 -0.62 -14.26 -36.26
C GLU A 529 -0.56 -15.79 -36.37
N ASN A 530 -0.20 -16.48 -35.28
CA ASN A 530 -0.20 -17.92 -35.22
C ASN A 530 -1.62 -18.45 -34.93
N PHE A 531 -2.18 -19.18 -35.89
CA PHE A 531 -3.53 -19.75 -35.82
C PHE A 531 -3.79 -20.56 -34.53
N LEU A 532 -2.81 -21.37 -34.09
CA LEU A 532 -2.96 -22.26 -32.95
C LEU A 532 -3.14 -21.47 -31.64
N ASN A 533 -2.24 -20.52 -31.40
CA ASN A 533 -2.32 -19.61 -30.27
C ASN A 533 -3.62 -18.78 -30.31
N TYR A 534 -4.04 -18.33 -31.50
CA TYR A 534 -5.26 -17.55 -31.65
C TYR A 534 -6.50 -18.34 -31.20
N MET A 535 -6.60 -19.62 -31.59
CA MET A 535 -7.70 -20.49 -31.16
C MET A 535 -7.68 -20.77 -29.66
N TYR A 536 -6.51 -21.01 -29.05
CA TYR A 536 -6.40 -21.18 -27.60
C TYR A 536 -6.84 -19.93 -26.83
N ARG A 537 -6.43 -18.74 -27.29
CA ARG A 537 -6.83 -17.45 -26.67
C ARG A 537 -8.32 -17.15 -26.81
N LEU A 538 -8.97 -17.60 -27.89
CA LEU A 538 -10.43 -17.60 -27.98
C LEU A 538 -11.06 -18.56 -26.97
N LYS A 539 -10.44 -19.72 -26.72
CA LYS A 539 -10.99 -20.74 -25.82
C LYS A 539 -10.81 -20.41 -24.33
N GLU A 540 -9.70 -19.77 -23.97
CA GLU A 540 -9.43 -19.29 -22.60
C GLU A 540 -10.32 -18.12 -22.17
N ASN A 541 -11.02 -17.47 -23.12
CA ASN A 541 -11.75 -16.24 -22.87
C ASN A 541 -13.25 -16.36 -23.20
N ASP A 542 -14.01 -16.90 -22.25
CA ASP A 542 -15.47 -16.99 -22.30
C ASP A 542 -16.18 -15.61 -22.37
N ASN A 543 -15.45 -14.49 -22.26
CA ASN A 543 -15.99 -13.15 -22.50
C ASN A 543 -15.98 -12.75 -23.99
N TYR A 544 -15.68 -13.66 -24.93
CA TYR A 544 -15.86 -13.41 -26.35
C TYR A 544 -17.11 -14.08 -26.94
N SER A 545 -17.65 -13.45 -27.99
CA SER A 545 -18.52 -14.07 -28.97
C SER A 545 -17.80 -14.05 -30.32
N VAL A 546 -17.71 -15.20 -30.97
CA VAL A 546 -16.91 -15.39 -32.19
C VAL A 546 -17.86 -15.73 -33.32
N ILE A 547 -17.81 -14.95 -34.40
CA ILE A 547 -18.55 -15.22 -35.63
C ILE A 547 -17.53 -15.58 -36.72
N ILE A 548 -17.68 -16.75 -37.32
CA ILE A 548 -16.80 -17.28 -38.35
C ILE A 548 -17.61 -17.43 -39.64
N SER A 549 -17.03 -16.99 -40.75
CA SER A 549 -17.50 -17.23 -42.10
C SER A 549 -16.30 -17.53 -42.98
N ALA A 550 -16.36 -18.59 -43.79
CA ALA A 550 -15.26 -18.96 -44.66
C ALA A 550 -15.64 -18.89 -46.15
N ARG A 551 -14.65 -18.72 -47.03
CA ARG A 551 -14.84 -18.54 -48.48
C ARG A 551 -13.85 -19.43 -49.24
N GLY A 552 -14.38 -20.43 -49.95
CA GLY A 552 -13.59 -21.49 -50.58
C GLY A 552 -12.85 -22.35 -49.55
N ASP A 553 -11.99 -23.27 -50.02
CA ASP A 553 -11.18 -24.18 -49.18
C ASP A 553 -10.89 -23.70 -47.75
N THR A 554 -11.60 -24.35 -46.82
CA THR A 554 -11.61 -24.06 -45.38
C THR A 554 -10.75 -25.02 -44.56
N VAL A 555 -10.21 -26.09 -45.17
CA VAL A 555 -9.59 -27.23 -44.45
C VAL A 555 -8.23 -27.68 -44.97
N GLY A 556 -7.83 -27.34 -46.21
CA GLY A 556 -6.65 -27.90 -46.89
C GLY A 556 -5.31 -27.60 -46.22
N GLY A 557 -5.22 -26.53 -45.42
CA GLY A 557 -4.05 -26.15 -44.61
C GLY A 557 -4.14 -26.55 -43.13
N LEU A 558 -5.23 -27.19 -42.68
CA LEU A 558 -5.42 -27.56 -41.28
C LEU A 558 -4.67 -28.86 -40.94
N ASN A 559 -3.53 -28.73 -40.28
CA ASN A 559 -2.80 -29.84 -39.66
C ASN A 559 -3.45 -30.33 -38.34
N ASP A 560 -2.94 -31.42 -37.77
CA ASP A 560 -3.51 -32.05 -36.57
C ASP A 560 -3.57 -31.10 -35.36
N GLY A 561 -2.57 -30.22 -35.18
CA GLY A 561 -2.56 -29.22 -34.12
C GLY A 561 -3.68 -28.19 -34.27
N ALA A 562 -3.86 -27.67 -35.50
CA ALA A 562 -4.96 -26.76 -35.83
C ALA A 562 -6.33 -27.42 -35.64
N ARG A 563 -6.46 -28.70 -36.02
CA ARG A 563 -7.68 -29.51 -35.83
C ARG A 563 -7.98 -29.78 -34.35
N SER A 564 -6.96 -30.02 -33.52
CA SER A 564 -7.12 -30.16 -32.06
C SER A 564 -7.66 -28.87 -31.44
N ALA A 565 -7.07 -27.71 -31.76
CA ALA A 565 -7.50 -26.44 -31.20
C ALA A 565 -8.92 -26.03 -31.63
N LEU A 566 -9.31 -26.31 -32.89
CA LEU A 566 -10.70 -26.15 -33.34
C LEU A 566 -11.67 -27.04 -32.55
N LYS A 567 -11.29 -28.30 -32.29
CA LYS A 567 -12.07 -29.25 -31.48
C LYS A 567 -12.21 -28.81 -30.02
N GLU A 568 -11.15 -28.24 -29.42
CA GLU A 568 -11.17 -27.69 -28.06
C GLU A 568 -12.01 -26.41 -27.95
N LEU A 569 -12.05 -25.59 -29.01
CA LEU A 569 -12.97 -24.47 -29.17
C LEU A 569 -14.43 -24.91 -29.39
N GLY A 570 -14.67 -26.21 -29.60
CA GLY A 570 -16.00 -26.82 -29.79
C GLY A 570 -16.44 -26.95 -31.26
N LEU A 571 -15.60 -26.58 -32.22
CA LEU A 571 -15.89 -26.61 -33.66
C LEU A 571 -15.61 -28.01 -34.24
N VAL A 572 -16.41 -28.98 -33.78
CA VAL A 572 -16.18 -30.41 -34.00
C VAL A 572 -16.47 -30.84 -35.44
N LYS A 573 -17.38 -30.17 -36.16
CA LYS A 573 -17.65 -30.50 -37.57
C LYS A 573 -16.48 -30.06 -38.44
N LEU A 574 -15.97 -28.84 -38.26
CA LEU A 574 -14.84 -28.36 -39.04
C LEU A 574 -13.56 -29.16 -38.75
N ALA A 575 -13.27 -29.46 -37.48
CA ALA A 575 -12.08 -30.23 -37.10
C ALA A 575 -12.02 -31.62 -37.77
N LYS A 576 -13.18 -32.23 -38.02
CA LYS A 576 -13.32 -33.56 -38.65
C LYS A 576 -13.52 -33.53 -40.17
N ALA A 577 -13.69 -32.37 -40.79
CA ALA A 577 -13.99 -32.27 -42.21
C ALA A 577 -12.75 -32.57 -43.07
N GLU A 578 -12.91 -33.47 -44.05
CA GLU A 578 -11.90 -33.79 -45.07
C GLU A 578 -11.96 -32.79 -46.23
N SER A 579 -13.17 -32.39 -46.64
CA SER A 579 -13.47 -31.27 -47.54
C SER A 579 -14.45 -30.30 -46.88
N ALA A 580 -14.28 -29.01 -47.15
CA ALA A 580 -15.28 -27.98 -46.89
C ALA A 580 -14.91 -26.69 -47.65
N ASP A 581 -15.80 -26.26 -48.54
CA ASP A 581 -15.65 -25.01 -49.33
C ASP A 581 -16.41 -23.81 -48.72
N ARG A 582 -17.35 -24.09 -47.80
CA ARG A 582 -18.23 -23.12 -47.13
C ARG A 582 -18.43 -23.54 -45.69
N TYR A 583 -18.33 -22.57 -44.78
CA TYR A 583 -18.42 -22.81 -43.35
C TYR A 583 -18.89 -21.55 -42.62
N VAL A 584 -19.78 -21.74 -41.64
CA VAL A 584 -20.24 -20.72 -40.70
C VAL A 584 -20.24 -21.29 -39.28
N ALA A 585 -19.73 -20.52 -38.33
CA ALA A 585 -19.92 -20.83 -36.92
C ALA A 585 -20.19 -19.58 -36.09
N VAL A 586 -20.93 -19.77 -35.00
CA VAL A 586 -21.20 -18.76 -33.98
C VAL A 586 -20.93 -19.38 -32.62
N ILE A 587 -20.09 -18.71 -31.84
CA ILE A 587 -19.75 -19.06 -30.46
C ILE A 587 -20.18 -17.87 -29.60
N GLU A 588 -20.96 -18.10 -28.56
CA GLU A 588 -21.38 -17.06 -27.61
C GLU A 588 -21.04 -17.56 -26.20
N GLY A 589 -20.25 -16.78 -25.45
CA GLY A 589 -19.88 -17.12 -24.07
C GLY A 589 -19.10 -18.43 -23.93
N GLY A 590 -18.19 -18.72 -24.87
CA GLY A 590 -17.42 -19.98 -24.90
C GLY A 590 -18.21 -21.22 -25.35
N LYS A 591 -19.50 -21.08 -25.72
CA LYS A 591 -20.36 -22.16 -26.21
C LYS A 591 -20.71 -21.96 -27.69
N VAL A 592 -20.55 -23.00 -28.50
CA VAL A 592 -20.98 -22.99 -29.91
C VAL A 592 -22.52 -22.98 -29.97
N THR A 593 -23.10 -21.93 -30.54
CA THR A 593 -24.55 -21.76 -30.73
C THR A 593 -24.99 -22.11 -32.15
N ARG A 594 -24.09 -22.08 -33.14
CA ARG A 594 -24.32 -22.52 -34.53
C ARG A 594 -23.01 -23.03 -35.15
N GLU A 595 -23.08 -24.12 -35.91
CA GLU A 595 -21.97 -24.64 -36.72
C GLU A 595 -22.55 -25.32 -37.97
N GLU A 596 -22.25 -24.80 -39.15
CA GLU A 596 -22.76 -25.23 -40.46
C GLU A 596 -21.62 -25.33 -41.48
N ILE A 597 -21.62 -26.38 -42.30
CA ILE A 597 -20.52 -26.73 -43.20
C ILE A 597 -21.10 -27.34 -44.49
N SER A 598 -20.52 -27.01 -45.66
CA SER A 598 -21.06 -27.42 -46.96
C SER A 598 -20.02 -27.36 -48.09
N ASP A 599 -19.97 -28.40 -48.92
CA ASP A 599 -19.14 -28.43 -50.13
C ASP A 599 -19.84 -27.89 -51.39
N SER A 600 -21.17 -27.89 -51.42
CA SER A 600 -21.97 -27.58 -52.62
C SER A 600 -22.92 -26.39 -52.43
N ASN A 601 -23.74 -26.44 -51.39
CA ASN A 601 -24.79 -25.45 -51.12
C ASN A 601 -24.24 -24.21 -50.40
N ASN A 602 -24.66 -23.03 -50.86
CA ASN A 602 -24.38 -21.77 -50.16
C ASN A 602 -25.05 -21.73 -48.78
N ILE A 603 -24.33 -21.21 -47.78
CA ILE A 603 -24.83 -21.06 -46.41
C ILE A 603 -25.24 -19.60 -46.21
N ASP A 604 -26.47 -19.37 -45.78
CA ASP A 604 -26.99 -18.08 -45.37
C ASP A 604 -27.84 -18.29 -44.11
N THR A 605 -27.42 -17.70 -43.00
CA THR A 605 -28.06 -17.91 -41.70
C THR A 605 -29.44 -17.25 -41.57
N GLY A 606 -29.81 -16.36 -42.51
CA GLY A 606 -30.85 -15.36 -42.31
C GLY A 606 -30.46 -14.34 -41.21
N GLU A 607 -31.39 -13.46 -40.84
CA GLU A 607 -31.21 -12.57 -39.68
C GLU A 607 -31.46 -13.32 -38.37
N PHE A 608 -30.47 -13.32 -37.49
CA PHE A 608 -30.57 -13.76 -36.09
C PHE A 608 -29.98 -12.68 -35.17
N ARG A 609 -29.80 -12.97 -33.88
CA ARG A 609 -29.15 -12.04 -32.94
C ARG A 609 -27.93 -12.63 -32.27
N VAL A 610 -26.85 -11.84 -32.22
CA VAL A 610 -25.63 -12.10 -31.42
C VAL A 610 -25.43 -10.90 -30.50
N LEU A 611 -25.31 -11.11 -29.19
CA LEU A 611 -25.22 -10.05 -28.17
C LEU A 611 -26.32 -8.94 -28.25
N GLY A 612 -27.41 -9.22 -28.96
CA GLY A 612 -28.52 -8.30 -29.23
C GLY A 612 -28.47 -7.60 -30.59
N PHE A 613 -27.35 -7.61 -31.32
CA PHE A 613 -27.26 -7.08 -32.68
C PHE A 613 -27.99 -7.96 -33.67
N LYS A 614 -28.69 -7.38 -34.66
CA LYS A 614 -29.15 -8.12 -35.84
C LYS A 614 -27.93 -8.56 -36.65
N THR A 615 -27.78 -9.86 -36.84
CA THR A 615 -26.61 -10.49 -37.48
C THR A 615 -27.08 -11.39 -38.61
N ARG A 616 -26.38 -11.36 -39.76
CA ARG A 616 -26.54 -12.30 -40.87
C ARG A 616 -25.16 -12.71 -41.37
N VAL A 617 -24.96 -14.01 -41.54
CA VAL A 617 -23.69 -14.58 -41.99
C VAL A 617 -23.93 -15.35 -43.28
N ILE A 618 -23.11 -15.07 -44.30
CA ILE A 618 -23.23 -15.66 -45.63
C ILE A 618 -21.87 -16.22 -46.05
N SER A 619 -21.83 -17.52 -46.36
CA SER A 619 -20.65 -18.24 -46.84
C SER A 619 -20.95 -18.93 -48.16
N THR A 620 -20.20 -18.55 -49.20
CA THR A 620 -20.26 -19.11 -50.55
C THR A 620 -18.84 -19.34 -51.08
N GLN A 621 -18.69 -20.02 -52.22
CA GLN A 621 -17.41 -20.13 -52.91
C GLN A 621 -16.75 -18.77 -53.26
N ARG A 622 -17.53 -17.70 -53.37
CA ARG A 622 -17.04 -16.37 -53.80
C ARG A 622 -17.25 -15.25 -52.79
N THR A 623 -17.94 -15.51 -51.67
CA THR A 623 -18.21 -14.51 -50.64
C THR A 623 -18.12 -15.11 -49.24
N SER A 624 -17.58 -14.33 -48.32
CA SER A 624 -17.73 -14.54 -46.88
C SER A 624 -18.15 -13.20 -46.31
N THR A 625 -19.30 -13.13 -45.66
CA THR A 625 -19.90 -11.89 -45.18
C THR A 625 -20.41 -12.07 -43.76
N ILE A 626 -20.04 -11.15 -42.86
CA ILE A 626 -20.50 -11.11 -41.47
C ILE A 626 -21.15 -9.74 -41.26
N GLN A 627 -22.43 -9.66 -41.61
CA GLN A 627 -23.21 -8.44 -41.48
C GLN A 627 -23.76 -8.30 -40.07
N MET A 628 -23.54 -7.13 -39.47
CA MET A 628 -24.21 -6.71 -38.24
C MET A 628 -24.86 -5.35 -38.47
N GLY A 629 -26.18 -5.29 -38.32
CA GLY A 629 -26.98 -4.14 -38.77
C GLY A 629 -26.85 -3.91 -40.29
N LYS A 630 -26.33 -2.75 -40.69
CA LYS A 630 -26.13 -2.38 -42.11
C LYS A 630 -24.69 -2.51 -42.61
N LYS A 631 -23.75 -3.00 -41.79
CA LYS A 631 -22.31 -3.03 -42.10
C LYS A 631 -21.79 -4.47 -42.11
N ASP A 632 -21.01 -4.83 -43.13
CA ASP A 632 -20.20 -6.05 -43.14
C ASP A 632 -18.90 -5.79 -42.36
N PHE A 633 -18.53 -6.73 -41.50
CA PHE A 633 -17.33 -6.67 -40.67
C PHE A 633 -16.32 -7.76 -41.00
N SER A 634 -16.61 -8.63 -41.98
CA SER A 634 -15.62 -9.55 -42.55
C SER A 634 -14.67 -8.82 -43.51
N LEU A 635 -13.55 -9.46 -43.86
CA LEU A 635 -12.67 -8.99 -44.95
C LEU A 635 -13.16 -9.47 -46.33
N ASN A 636 -14.10 -10.43 -46.36
CA ASN A 636 -14.63 -11.06 -47.57
C ASN A 636 -13.55 -11.64 -48.49
N GLU A 637 -12.46 -12.18 -47.92
CA GLU A 637 -11.35 -12.77 -48.68
C GLU A 637 -11.38 -14.32 -48.62
N ARG A 638 -10.67 -14.98 -49.55
CA ARG A 638 -10.54 -16.46 -49.54
C ARG A 638 -9.85 -16.90 -48.24
N GLY A 639 -10.43 -17.91 -47.59
CA GLY A 639 -10.01 -18.43 -46.30
C GLY A 639 -11.07 -18.28 -45.22
N MET A 640 -10.67 -18.47 -43.96
CA MET A 640 -11.54 -18.32 -42.79
C MET A 640 -11.52 -16.88 -42.29
N ASN A 641 -12.64 -16.17 -42.38
CA ASN A 641 -12.82 -14.82 -41.86
C ASN A 641 -13.48 -14.91 -40.48
N ILE A 642 -12.90 -14.24 -39.49
CA ILE A 642 -13.33 -14.27 -38.10
C ILE A 642 -13.58 -12.84 -37.62
N VAL A 643 -14.75 -12.60 -37.05
CA VAL A 643 -15.10 -11.38 -36.32
C VAL A 643 -15.34 -11.75 -34.87
N VAL A 644 -14.58 -11.14 -33.97
CA VAL A 644 -14.66 -11.41 -32.53
C VAL A 644 -15.29 -10.20 -31.86
N LEU A 645 -16.27 -10.42 -30.98
CA LEU A 645 -16.90 -9.40 -30.14
C LEU A 645 -16.63 -9.67 -28.66
N ASP A 646 -16.51 -8.63 -27.86
CA ASP A 646 -16.43 -8.73 -26.40
C ASP A 646 -17.84 -8.69 -25.79
N ASN A 647 -18.19 -9.70 -25.00
CA ASN A 647 -19.52 -9.88 -24.42
C ASN A 647 -19.87 -8.78 -23.40
N THR A 648 -18.85 -8.20 -22.75
CA THR A 648 -19.00 -7.08 -21.80
C THR A 648 -19.21 -5.75 -22.55
N THR A 649 -18.34 -5.43 -23.53
CA THR A 649 -18.34 -4.11 -24.18
C THR A 649 -19.19 -4.03 -25.44
N LYS A 650 -19.58 -5.18 -26.00
CA LYS A 650 -20.24 -5.34 -27.30
C LYS A 650 -19.48 -4.77 -28.50
N LYS A 651 -18.20 -4.39 -28.33
CA LYS A 651 -17.31 -3.92 -29.41
C LYS A 651 -16.65 -5.11 -30.11
N ILE A 652 -16.24 -4.87 -31.37
CA ILE A 652 -15.41 -5.81 -32.13
C ILE A 652 -13.97 -5.74 -31.59
N VAL A 653 -13.43 -6.91 -31.27
CA VAL A 653 -12.14 -7.18 -30.62
C VAL A 653 -11.04 -7.40 -31.65
N ASP A 654 -11.35 -8.16 -32.70
CA ASP A 654 -10.51 -8.38 -33.87
C ASP A 654 -11.38 -8.68 -35.10
N LYS A 655 -10.82 -8.39 -36.29
CA LYS A 655 -11.28 -8.84 -37.60
C LYS A 655 -10.06 -9.45 -38.29
N VAL A 656 -10.07 -10.75 -38.52
CA VAL A 656 -8.92 -11.45 -39.10
C VAL A 656 -9.37 -12.45 -40.15
N ARG A 657 -8.55 -12.62 -41.20
CA ARG A 657 -8.66 -13.70 -42.18
C ARG A 657 -7.45 -14.61 -42.04
N PHE A 658 -7.69 -15.91 -41.86
CA PHE A 658 -6.67 -16.95 -41.90
C PHE A 658 -6.70 -17.68 -43.24
N LYS A 659 -5.53 -17.87 -43.86
CA LYS A 659 -5.39 -18.53 -45.18
C LYS A 659 -5.46 -20.05 -45.05
N THR A 660 -6.67 -20.59 -44.91
CA THR A 660 -6.94 -22.03 -44.72
C THR A 660 -6.56 -22.95 -45.87
N TYR A 661 -6.21 -22.40 -47.03
CA TYR A 661 -5.65 -23.14 -48.18
C TYR A 661 -4.10 -23.19 -48.16
N TYR A 662 -3.46 -22.76 -47.06
CA TYR A 662 -2.01 -22.70 -46.92
C TYR A 662 -1.59 -23.22 -45.55
N VAL A 663 -0.62 -24.13 -45.50
CA VAL A 663 -0.25 -24.90 -44.28
C VAL A 663 0.23 -24.01 -43.12
N MET A 664 0.81 -22.84 -43.41
CA MET A 664 1.22 -21.88 -42.38
C MET A 664 0.06 -21.08 -41.76
N LEU A 665 -1.16 -21.19 -42.30
CA LEU A 665 -2.38 -20.55 -41.80
C LEU A 665 -2.17 -19.05 -41.45
N THR A 666 -1.54 -18.28 -42.34
CA THR A 666 -1.15 -16.89 -42.05
C THR A 666 -2.36 -15.97 -41.91
N ALA A 667 -2.31 -15.06 -40.93
CA ALA A 667 -3.29 -14.02 -40.69
C ALA A 667 -3.25 -12.87 -41.75
N THR A 668 -4.33 -12.10 -41.83
CA THR A 668 -4.48 -10.84 -42.58
C THR A 668 -5.62 -10.04 -41.91
N ARG A 669 -5.54 -8.71 -41.79
CA ARG A 669 -6.44 -7.87 -40.97
C ARG A 669 -6.87 -6.59 -41.70
#